data_AF-A0A2Z3JAB5-F1
#
_entry.id   AF-A0A2Z3JAB5-F1
#
_cell.length_a   1.000
_cell.length_b   1.000
_cell.length_c   1.000
_cell.angle_alpha   90.00
_cell.angle_beta   90.00
_cell.angle_gamma   90.00
#
_symmetry.space_group_name_H-M   'P 1'
#
loop_
_entity.id
_entity.type
_entity.pdbx_description
1 polymer ?
#
loop_
_entity_poly.entity_id
_entity_poly.type
_entity_poly.pdbx_seq_one_letter_code
_entity_poly.pdbx_strand_id
1 'polypeptide(L)'
;MKTHPQSRTRLLSLSLAGCALLAGCGGGHIPTPPQGHLVTLTLKAPLPTTVKAAGLRPQAVPTDSGGTTPVGAVHVRVFAEDGATVRFNAHNQADPQGSFDHLDLTPGAPSTSVSLLPGTYAFQSSGLSASGGGTLLAFGRLEHQNVTSGATVNLKLQTLTGAVTLTSALPMNAAVPGQTFDVLLSVRTPDASGQRYAVPLSDFKATYTLGSAAGSLQAASNLGARLKAAEAPTAQDFTLDASVDGLGAADAETAQSQLFAAHFTLPFLAGTGVGVDLQAPDLAVDTPQVAAGQPVVLTGTAGDNVGLRRLEVFDGPVLIGSTEESAGTAPITFELDGDGQVTRHWRFSWASPAAGIHALTVIATDTGGNETRRELSVTVGGGDGGGGGASGSVTPTPDYSASTGDVISARTGGSLTTTGADGTRYQLTFPPNALADDTQITMTPLSAVGGLPFSGPLAGAVKLEPDGLKLYAPATLTITPAHPLAAGALSPFSFGGPGSAPGVPALGQGSTRSAYALQLLHFSGYGVAGGSDAERAELAARAVKYGSEALTAQINDLLNAQRRRALEGQPGDPQLWDKVAALMQQMYQEDVAPYLAEVSGHCAAGEALTPALLRWVRQVELVGSGGFGVQVGSVMDAVRASVQSCLHEQTAPCVLPDLTSLNKLLGTIRKAQLLGVDDNHALLAPTCGWQGSLKRSLHKDAQTTPQPNVSQAFKKDAELSIDLTPPSAAEMLEILAGRGAHHNTTLASYDAQYKWVRLVSGPDEDRDWKGDIVCQGSYSLRQSDESGETGQSREGAGGSVDFKDGQWIINYGGPTIFTQYTRTLTNVATYDCQPQQNVNTVTTEGPRAQSEGLGLYAEVPGTAGTEALHGAAKGPEDGGDTQDLITYDLTLLHR
;
A
#
# COMPACT_ATOMS: atom_id res chain seq x y z
N MET A 1 -52.50 11.53 -51.39
CA MET A 1 -53.00 11.79 -50.02
C MET A 1 -51.81 12.31 -49.22
N LYS A 2 -51.78 13.63 -48.98
CA LYS A 2 -52.02 14.27 -47.66
C LYS A 2 -50.93 13.90 -46.64
N THR A 3 -50.14 14.80 -46.07
CA THR A 3 -49.81 16.23 -46.25
C THR A 3 -48.62 16.48 -45.31
N HIS A 4 -47.71 17.33 -45.74
CA HIS A 4 -46.41 17.65 -45.14
C HIS A 4 -46.45 18.42 -43.79
N PRO A 5 -45.29 18.53 -43.10
CA PRO A 5 -45.05 19.17 -41.81
C PRO A 5 -44.70 20.66 -41.95
N GLN A 6 -44.51 21.38 -40.83
CA GLN A 6 -43.64 22.58 -40.64
C GLN A 6 -43.97 23.20 -39.27
N SER A 7 -43.00 23.45 -38.38
CA SER A 7 -42.13 24.62 -38.28
C SER A 7 -42.84 25.98 -38.07
N ARG A 8 -42.42 26.65 -37.00
CA ARG A 8 -42.05 28.07 -36.94
C ARG A 8 -43.16 29.15 -36.83
N THR A 9 -42.99 29.94 -35.75
CA THR A 9 -43.03 31.43 -35.71
C THR A 9 -44.34 32.22 -35.58
N ARG A 10 -44.21 33.25 -34.72
CA ARG A 10 -44.65 34.66 -34.83
C ARG A 10 -45.98 35.12 -34.19
N LEU A 11 -45.77 36.13 -33.32
CA LEU A 11 -46.46 37.42 -33.22
C LEU A 11 -47.98 37.45 -33.02
N LEU A 12 -48.39 38.17 -31.98
CA LEU A 12 -49.34 39.27 -32.16
C LEU A 12 -49.15 40.35 -31.09
N SER A 13 -48.89 41.54 -31.59
CA SER A 13 -49.09 42.85 -30.95
C SER A 13 -50.35 43.49 -31.54
N LEU A 14 -50.80 44.59 -30.91
CA LEU A 14 -51.96 45.47 -31.20
C LEU A 14 -53.30 45.03 -30.57
N SER A 15 -54.12 45.90 -29.97
CA SER A 15 -54.17 47.39 -30.01
C SER A 15 -55.21 47.98 -29.04
N LEU A 16 -54.89 49.19 -28.55
CA LEU A 16 -55.68 50.41 -28.32
C LEU A 16 -57.12 50.45 -27.72
N ALA A 17 -57.28 51.49 -26.87
CA ALA A 17 -58.40 52.43 -26.68
C ALA A 17 -59.06 52.33 -25.28
N GLY A 18 -59.32 53.39 -24.52
CA GLY A 18 -59.14 54.84 -24.67
C GLY A 18 -59.80 55.54 -23.45
N CYS A 19 -59.47 56.83 -23.24
CA CYS A 19 -60.24 57.93 -22.60
C CYS A 19 -61.03 57.65 -21.28
N ALA A 20 -61.09 58.50 -20.25
CA ALA A 20 -60.74 59.89 -20.04
C ALA A 20 -60.78 60.21 -18.52
N LEU A 21 -60.02 61.26 -18.18
CA LEU A 21 -60.09 62.18 -17.05
C LEU A 21 -61.32 62.11 -16.10
N LEU A 22 -61.04 62.10 -14.79
CA LEU A 22 -61.64 63.07 -13.85
C LEU A 22 -60.79 63.23 -12.60
N ALA A 23 -60.61 64.51 -12.24
CA ALA A 23 -59.83 65.01 -11.12
C ALA A 23 -60.47 64.67 -9.76
N GLY A 24 -59.63 64.37 -8.78
CA GLY A 24 -59.97 64.38 -7.36
C GLY A 24 -58.82 64.98 -6.58
N CYS A 25 -58.96 66.23 -6.19
CA CYS A 25 -58.04 66.91 -5.28
C CYS A 25 -57.94 66.12 -3.97
N GLY A 26 -56.75 65.61 -3.67
CA GLY A 26 -56.37 65.13 -2.36
C GLY A 26 -54.87 65.35 -2.23
N GLY A 27 -54.48 66.35 -1.44
CA GLY A 27 -53.08 66.63 -1.14
C GLY A 27 -52.43 65.42 -0.48
N GLY A 28 -51.79 64.57 -1.28
CA GLY A 28 -50.83 63.59 -0.82
C GLY A 28 -49.49 64.30 -0.67
N HIS A 29 -49.08 64.48 0.58
CA HIS A 29 -47.76 64.99 0.94
C HIS A 29 -46.67 64.39 0.05
N ILE A 30 -45.83 65.23 -0.54
CA ILE A 30 -44.42 64.84 -0.76
C ILE A 30 -43.98 64.32 0.61
N PRO A 31 -43.50 63.07 0.76
CA PRO A 31 -42.92 62.65 2.02
C PRO A 31 -41.76 63.62 2.26
N THR A 32 -41.97 64.56 3.18
CA THR A 32 -40.89 65.29 3.83
C THR A 32 -39.91 64.21 4.27
N PRO A 33 -38.61 64.29 3.92
CA PRO A 33 -37.64 63.31 4.40
C PRO A 33 -37.81 63.27 5.92
N PRO A 34 -37.91 62.08 6.54
CA PRO A 34 -37.99 62.03 7.98
C PRO A 34 -36.78 62.83 8.50
N GLN A 35 -37.04 63.90 9.26
CA GLN A 35 -36.02 64.53 10.10
C GLN A 35 -35.71 63.58 11.25
N GLY A 36 -35.24 62.38 10.90
CA GLY A 36 -34.61 61.47 11.83
C GLY A 36 -33.19 61.96 12.01
N HIS A 37 -32.78 62.15 13.26
CA HIS A 37 -31.37 62.31 13.55
C HIS A 37 -30.63 61.08 13.02
N LEU A 38 -29.64 61.29 12.15
CA LEU A 38 -28.76 60.21 11.71
C LEU A 38 -28.09 59.59 12.93
N VAL A 39 -28.03 58.27 12.95
CA VAL A 39 -27.29 57.52 13.95
C VAL A 39 -26.00 57.00 13.32
N THR A 40 -24.90 57.12 14.06
CA THR A 40 -23.60 56.66 13.60
C THR A 40 -23.37 55.23 14.05
N LEU A 41 -22.93 54.38 13.12
CA LEU A 41 -22.48 53.01 13.37
C LEU A 41 -21.09 52.80 12.75
N THR A 42 -20.46 51.70 13.10
CA THR A 42 -19.18 51.27 12.52
C THR A 42 -19.41 50.08 11.60
N LEU A 43 -18.98 50.19 10.34
CA LEU A 43 -18.87 49.06 9.43
C LEU A 43 -17.47 48.45 9.58
N LYS A 44 -17.39 47.13 9.60
CA LYS A 44 -16.12 46.40 9.67
C LYS A 44 -16.09 45.29 8.63
N ALA A 45 -15.16 45.36 7.69
CA ALA A 45 -14.91 44.27 6.76
C ALA A 45 -14.05 43.18 7.42
N PRO A 46 -14.27 41.90 7.10
CA PRO A 46 -13.43 40.78 7.53
C PRO A 46 -12.10 40.73 6.74
N LEU A 47 -11.45 41.88 6.55
CA LEU A 47 -10.15 41.95 5.91
C LEU A 47 -9.05 41.65 6.93
N PRO A 48 -8.08 40.78 6.60
CA PRO A 48 -7.00 40.47 7.51
C PRO A 48 -6.09 41.69 7.72
N THR A 49 -5.91 42.13 8.96
CA THR A 49 -4.80 43.02 9.34
C THR A 49 -3.52 42.19 9.27
N THR A 50 -2.56 42.52 8.40
CA THR A 50 -1.31 41.75 8.14
C THR A 50 -0.84 40.92 9.34
N VAL A 51 -1.25 39.65 9.40
CA VAL A 51 -0.81 38.71 10.44
C VAL A 51 0.44 38.04 9.90
N LYS A 52 1.62 38.45 10.37
CA LYS A 52 2.91 37.81 10.05
C LYS A 52 3.18 36.54 10.89
N ALA A 53 2.14 35.83 11.32
CA ALA A 53 2.31 34.57 12.04
C ALA A 53 2.21 33.41 11.05
N ALA A 54 3.26 32.59 10.98
CA ALA A 54 3.31 31.43 10.09
C ALA A 54 2.14 30.47 10.38
N GLY A 55 1.33 30.16 9.36
CA GLY A 55 0.31 29.13 9.41
C GLY A 55 -1.14 29.59 9.66
N LEU A 56 -1.40 30.87 9.96
CA LEU A 56 -2.77 31.38 10.07
C LEU A 56 -3.26 31.88 8.70
N ARG A 57 -4.30 31.24 8.16
CA ARG A 57 -4.96 31.68 6.92
C ARG A 57 -6.26 32.43 7.23
N PRO A 58 -6.45 33.64 6.69
CA PRO A 58 -7.72 34.35 6.74
C PRO A 58 -8.87 33.47 6.24
N GLN A 59 -9.99 33.52 6.94
CA GLN A 59 -11.27 33.02 6.43
C GLN A 59 -11.96 34.16 5.64
N ALA A 60 -12.93 33.85 4.78
CA ALA A 60 -13.76 34.80 4.00
C ALA A 60 -13.15 35.50 2.77
N VAL A 61 -11.82 35.54 2.62
CA VAL A 61 -11.16 36.15 1.45
C VAL A 61 -10.17 35.18 0.80
N PRO A 62 -9.93 35.29 -0.52
CA PRO A 62 -8.95 34.45 -1.19
C PRO A 62 -7.55 34.79 -0.72
N THR A 63 -6.66 33.80 -0.79
CA THR A 63 -5.25 33.99 -0.44
C THR A 63 -4.29 33.32 -1.41
N ASP A 64 -3.11 33.91 -1.58
CA ASP A 64 -1.97 33.25 -2.20
C ASP A 64 -1.36 32.17 -1.29
N SER A 65 -0.28 31.54 -1.75
CA SER A 65 0.45 30.52 -0.98
C SER A 65 1.08 31.07 0.31
N GLY A 66 1.35 32.38 0.37
CA GLY A 66 1.85 33.09 1.54
C GLY A 66 0.76 33.55 2.51
N GLY A 67 -0.52 33.32 2.21
CA GLY A 67 -1.65 33.77 3.02
C GLY A 67 -2.04 35.24 2.81
N THR A 68 -1.46 35.91 1.81
CA THR A 68 -1.79 37.29 1.47
C THR A 68 -3.04 37.33 0.59
N THR A 69 -3.96 38.24 0.88
CA THR A 69 -5.16 38.40 0.06
C THR A 69 -4.93 39.36 -1.12
N PRO A 70 -5.41 39.04 -2.32
CA PRO A 70 -5.40 39.96 -3.47
C PRO A 70 -6.51 41.02 -3.42
N VAL A 71 -7.43 40.93 -2.45
CA VAL A 71 -8.53 41.89 -2.28
C VAL A 71 -7.94 43.24 -1.81
N GLY A 72 -7.96 44.23 -2.71
CA GLY A 72 -7.42 45.57 -2.46
C GLY A 72 -8.46 46.53 -1.89
N ALA A 73 -9.74 46.32 -2.20
CA ALA A 73 -10.85 47.13 -1.73
C ALA A 73 -12.11 46.28 -1.55
N VAL A 74 -12.98 46.69 -0.63
CA VAL A 74 -14.33 46.18 -0.45
C VAL A 74 -15.29 47.34 -0.66
N HIS A 75 -16.02 47.30 -1.76
CA HIS A 75 -17.12 48.24 -2.03
C HIS A 75 -18.33 47.79 -1.23
N VAL A 76 -18.84 48.66 -0.35
CA VAL A 76 -20.02 48.39 0.47
C VAL A 76 -21.19 49.21 -0.02
N ARG A 77 -22.18 48.57 -0.64
CA ARG A 77 -23.45 49.20 -1.02
C ARG A 77 -24.51 48.92 0.04
N VAL A 78 -25.24 49.97 0.42
CA VAL A 78 -26.29 49.88 1.44
C VAL A 78 -27.64 50.06 0.76
N PHE A 79 -28.57 49.15 1.06
CA PHE A 79 -29.93 49.20 0.53
C PHE A 79 -30.92 49.40 1.67
N ALA A 80 -31.87 50.30 1.50
CA ALA A 80 -33.00 50.45 2.40
C ALA A 80 -33.95 49.25 2.28
N GLU A 81 -34.90 49.14 3.21
CA GLU A 81 -35.87 48.04 3.26
C GLU A 81 -36.72 47.89 1.98
N ASP A 82 -36.94 48.99 1.25
CA ASP A 82 -37.62 49.00 -0.06
C ASP A 82 -36.72 48.60 -1.24
N GLY A 83 -35.45 48.29 -0.98
CA GLY A 83 -34.44 47.92 -1.98
C GLY A 83 -33.76 49.11 -2.65
N ALA A 84 -34.09 50.36 -2.30
CA ALA A 84 -33.42 51.53 -2.85
C ALA A 84 -31.96 51.64 -2.34
N THR A 85 -31.03 51.93 -3.25
CA THR A 85 -29.63 52.19 -2.87
C THR A 85 -29.50 53.50 -2.12
N VAL A 86 -28.88 53.45 -0.93
CA VAL A 86 -28.57 54.62 -0.12
C VAL A 86 -27.36 55.35 -0.70
N ARG A 87 -27.45 56.67 -0.84
CA ARG A 87 -26.34 57.52 -1.28
C ARG A 87 -25.71 58.26 -0.10
N PHE A 88 -24.43 58.60 -0.26
CA PHE A 88 -23.61 59.20 0.79
C PHE A 88 -22.95 60.50 0.33
N ASN A 89 -22.79 61.44 1.26
CA ASN A 89 -21.92 62.60 1.10
C ASN A 89 -20.45 62.25 1.40
N ALA A 90 -19.54 63.22 1.27
CA ALA A 90 -18.10 63.04 1.50
C ALA A 90 -17.70 62.66 2.94
N HIS A 91 -18.64 62.70 3.90
CA HIS A 91 -18.45 62.32 5.30
C HIS A 91 -19.14 61.00 5.66
N ASN A 92 -19.50 60.17 4.67
CA ASN A 92 -20.21 58.89 4.85
C ASN A 92 -21.57 59.02 5.57
N GLN A 93 -22.26 60.15 5.38
CA GLN A 93 -23.61 60.36 5.92
C GLN A 93 -24.63 60.13 4.82
N ALA A 94 -25.71 59.41 5.14
CA ALA A 94 -26.82 59.18 4.22
C ALA A 94 -27.42 60.51 3.76
N ASP A 95 -27.38 60.75 2.45
CA ASP A 95 -27.86 61.96 1.80
C ASP A 95 -28.44 61.59 0.43
N PRO A 96 -29.75 61.79 0.18
CA PRO A 96 -30.36 61.54 -1.13
C PRO A 96 -29.70 62.29 -2.29
N GLN A 97 -29.01 63.41 -2.04
CA GLN A 97 -28.24 64.18 -3.03
C GLN A 97 -26.73 63.84 -3.02
N GLY A 98 -26.33 62.84 -2.25
CA GLY A 98 -24.95 62.37 -2.16
C GLY A 98 -24.40 61.89 -3.50
N SER A 99 -23.11 62.12 -3.73
CA SER A 99 -22.42 61.73 -4.97
C SER A 99 -21.91 60.29 -4.95
N PHE A 100 -21.82 59.65 -3.79
CA PHE A 100 -21.31 58.30 -3.62
C PHE A 100 -22.46 57.31 -3.42
N ASP A 101 -22.42 56.14 -4.05
CA ASP A 101 -23.40 55.06 -3.93
C ASP A 101 -22.84 53.80 -3.21
N HIS A 102 -21.58 53.85 -2.81
CA HIS A 102 -20.89 52.83 -2.02
C HIS A 102 -19.88 53.47 -1.07
N LEU A 103 -19.40 52.67 -0.13
CA LEU A 103 -18.33 53.02 0.82
C LEU A 103 -17.14 52.08 0.58
N ASP A 104 -15.92 52.63 0.62
CA ASP A 104 -14.70 51.86 0.42
C ASP A 104 -14.05 51.46 1.74
N LEU A 105 -13.79 50.16 1.89
CA LEU A 105 -12.94 49.62 2.96
C LEU A 105 -11.72 48.97 2.33
N THR A 106 -10.53 49.22 2.87
CA THR A 106 -9.27 48.68 2.34
C THR A 106 -8.54 47.89 3.43
N PRO A 107 -7.55 47.04 3.08
CA PRO A 107 -6.73 46.38 4.10
C PRO A 107 -6.04 47.35 5.08
N GLY A 108 -5.72 48.58 4.63
CA GLY A 108 -5.16 49.64 5.48
C GLY A 108 -6.19 50.40 6.31
N ALA A 109 -7.47 50.33 5.94
CA ALA A 109 -8.60 50.93 6.66
C ALA A 109 -9.83 50.00 6.59
N PRO A 110 -9.82 48.89 7.36
CA PRO A 110 -10.83 47.83 7.24
C PRO A 110 -12.16 48.16 7.95
N SER A 111 -12.26 49.34 8.56
CA SER A 111 -13.48 49.82 9.21
C SER A 111 -13.70 51.31 8.95
N THR A 112 -14.96 51.72 8.87
CA THR A 112 -15.35 53.12 8.70
C THR A 112 -16.62 53.45 9.50
N SER A 113 -16.77 54.71 9.89
CA SER A 113 -18.01 55.21 10.47
C SER A 113 -18.97 55.63 9.37
N VAL A 114 -20.23 55.22 9.48
CA VAL A 114 -21.31 55.59 8.58
C VAL A 114 -22.51 56.09 9.40
N SER A 115 -23.17 57.13 8.90
CA SER A 115 -24.35 57.69 9.56
C SER A 115 -25.59 57.44 8.70
N LEU A 116 -26.54 56.66 9.23
CA LEU A 116 -27.79 56.27 8.56
C LEU A 116 -28.99 56.71 9.40
N LEU A 117 -30.17 56.80 8.79
CA LEU A 117 -31.41 56.90 9.55
C LEU A 117 -31.67 55.58 10.31
N PRO A 118 -32.20 55.60 11.53
CA PRO A 118 -32.63 54.37 12.22
C PRO A 118 -33.61 53.55 11.35
N GLY A 119 -33.35 52.26 11.20
CA GLY A 119 -34.15 51.38 10.35
C GLY A 119 -33.46 50.06 10.03
N THR A 120 -34.09 49.28 9.15
CA THR A 120 -33.59 47.99 8.67
C THR A 120 -32.93 48.16 7.30
N TYR A 121 -31.72 47.64 7.13
CA TYR A 121 -30.95 47.76 5.89
C TYR A 121 -30.35 46.44 5.44
N ALA A 122 -30.03 46.36 4.16
CA ALA A 122 -29.16 45.32 3.61
C ALA A 122 -27.78 45.91 3.27
N PHE A 123 -26.73 45.16 3.59
CA PHE A 123 -25.34 45.53 3.30
C PHE A 123 -24.75 44.53 2.32
N GLN A 124 -24.44 44.97 1.11
CA GLN A 124 -23.72 44.20 0.11
C GLN A 124 -22.24 44.58 0.12
N SER A 125 -21.37 43.59 0.21
CA SER A 125 -19.92 43.75 0.22
C SER A 125 -19.31 43.07 -1.01
N SER A 126 -18.61 43.84 -1.83
CA SER A 126 -17.97 43.37 -3.05
C SER A 126 -16.46 43.55 -2.92
N GLY A 127 -15.73 42.45 -2.73
CA GLY A 127 -14.29 42.43 -2.58
C GLY A 127 -13.60 42.37 -3.94
N LEU A 128 -12.87 43.44 -4.29
CA LEU A 128 -12.26 43.63 -5.60
C LEU A 128 -10.73 43.52 -5.56
N SER A 129 -10.13 43.04 -6.65
CA SER A 129 -8.68 43.02 -6.84
C SER A 129 -8.07 44.43 -6.88
N ALA A 130 -6.83 44.56 -6.40
CA ALA A 130 -6.09 45.83 -6.47
C ALA A 130 -5.64 46.22 -7.89
N SER A 131 -5.56 45.26 -8.82
CA SER A 131 -5.05 45.45 -10.19
C SER A 131 -6.19 45.58 -11.23
N GLY A 132 -5.95 46.41 -12.25
CA GLY A 132 -6.61 46.31 -13.57
C GLY A 132 -8.13 46.41 -13.62
N GLY A 133 -8.74 47.43 -13.00
CA GLY A 133 -10.18 47.69 -13.15
C GLY A 133 -11.10 46.95 -12.17
N GLY A 134 -10.54 46.25 -11.16
CA GLY A 134 -11.28 45.66 -10.04
C GLY A 134 -12.07 44.41 -10.42
N THR A 135 -11.43 43.24 -10.38
CA THR A 135 -12.12 41.94 -10.55
C THR A 135 -12.79 41.55 -9.25
N LEU A 136 -14.04 41.07 -9.30
CA LEU A 136 -14.74 40.54 -8.14
C LEU A 136 -14.13 39.21 -7.70
N LEU A 137 -13.61 39.17 -6.47
CA LEU A 137 -12.92 38.01 -5.89
C LEU A 137 -13.63 37.45 -4.65
N ALA A 138 -14.39 38.30 -3.95
CA ALA A 138 -15.20 37.89 -2.82
C ALA A 138 -16.51 38.69 -2.80
N PHE A 139 -17.57 38.09 -2.29
CA PHE A 139 -18.88 38.71 -2.21
C PHE A 139 -19.61 38.27 -0.95
N GLY A 140 -20.39 39.17 -0.37
CA GLY A 140 -21.33 38.77 0.66
C GLY A 140 -22.43 39.81 0.85
N ARG A 141 -23.54 39.35 1.40
CA ARG A 141 -24.70 40.19 1.64
C ARG A 141 -25.30 39.86 3.00
N LEU A 142 -25.55 40.90 3.79
CA LEU A 142 -26.24 40.82 5.07
C LEU A 142 -27.61 41.46 4.91
N GLU A 143 -28.64 40.66 5.07
CA GLU A 143 -30.02 41.11 4.99
C GLU A 143 -30.54 41.50 6.37
N HIS A 144 -31.56 42.36 6.40
CA HIS A 144 -32.36 42.67 7.60
C HIS A 144 -31.55 43.15 8.81
N GLN A 145 -30.55 44.01 8.59
CA GLN A 145 -29.71 44.56 9.66
C GLN A 145 -30.36 45.79 10.29
N ASN A 146 -30.70 45.69 11.57
CA ASN A 146 -31.25 46.81 12.35
C ASN A 146 -30.13 47.78 12.73
N VAL A 147 -30.27 49.04 12.32
CA VAL A 147 -29.30 50.10 12.56
C VAL A 147 -29.68 50.93 13.78
N THR A 148 -28.82 50.91 14.80
CA THR A 148 -28.92 51.71 16.03
C THR A 148 -27.61 52.47 16.29
N SER A 149 -27.67 53.56 17.06
CA SER A 149 -26.48 54.37 17.37
C SER A 149 -25.43 53.58 18.13
N GLY A 150 -24.17 53.66 17.69
CA GLY A 150 -23.03 52.97 18.29
C GLY A 150 -22.93 51.49 17.94
N ALA A 151 -23.82 50.96 17.08
CA ALA A 151 -23.74 49.57 16.63
C ALA A 151 -22.48 49.32 15.78
N THR A 152 -22.01 48.08 15.78
CA THR A 152 -20.97 47.59 14.85
C THR A 152 -21.57 46.53 13.95
N VAL A 153 -21.52 46.74 12.64
CA VAL A 153 -21.94 45.76 11.63
C VAL A 153 -20.69 45.09 11.07
N ASN A 154 -20.52 43.81 11.38
CA ASN A 154 -19.46 42.99 10.81
C ASN A 154 -19.93 42.47 9.46
N LEU A 155 -19.37 43.00 8.37
CA LEU A 155 -19.75 42.67 7.01
C LEU A 155 -19.44 41.19 6.70
N LYS A 156 -20.28 40.58 5.86
CA LYS A 156 -20.06 39.23 5.35
C LYS A 156 -19.32 39.30 4.01
N LEU A 157 -18.29 38.48 3.87
CA LEU A 157 -17.65 38.16 2.60
C LEU A 157 -17.45 36.65 2.53
N GLN A 158 -17.56 36.12 1.33
CA GLN A 158 -17.20 34.75 0.98
C GLN A 158 -16.47 34.81 -0.36
N THR A 159 -15.42 34.01 -0.48
CA THR A 159 -14.59 33.99 -1.69
C THR A 159 -15.36 33.39 -2.86
N LEU A 160 -15.20 33.97 -4.05
CA LEU A 160 -15.80 33.41 -5.25
C LEU A 160 -15.05 32.13 -5.68
N THR A 161 -15.78 31.16 -6.19
CA THR A 161 -15.26 29.95 -6.83
C THR A 161 -15.16 30.19 -8.34
N GLY A 162 -14.06 29.74 -8.96
CA GLY A 162 -13.88 29.85 -10.41
C GLY A 162 -13.29 28.60 -11.06
N ALA A 163 -12.14 28.13 -10.58
CA ALA A 163 -11.47 26.94 -11.10
C ALA A 163 -11.53 25.81 -10.07
N VAL A 164 -12.06 24.66 -10.47
CA VAL A 164 -12.17 23.46 -9.64
C VAL A 164 -11.45 22.31 -10.35
N THR A 165 -10.51 21.69 -9.67
CA THR A 165 -9.66 20.63 -10.22
C THR A 165 -9.57 19.47 -9.24
N LEU A 166 -9.65 18.24 -9.77
CA LEU A 166 -9.32 17.02 -9.02
C LEU A 166 -7.96 16.50 -9.48
N THR A 167 -7.16 16.00 -8.53
CA THR A 167 -5.86 15.39 -8.78
C THR A 167 -5.61 14.26 -7.80
N SER A 168 -4.81 13.24 -8.15
CA SER A 168 -4.33 12.27 -7.17
C SER A 168 -3.40 12.95 -6.14
N ALA A 169 -3.37 12.43 -4.92
CA ALA A 169 -2.50 12.93 -3.85
C ALA A 169 -1.01 12.64 -4.13
N LEU A 170 -0.74 11.54 -4.84
CA LEU A 170 0.59 11.14 -5.31
C LEU A 170 0.59 11.01 -6.84
N PRO A 171 1.75 11.16 -7.51
CA PRO A 171 1.84 10.97 -8.96
C PRO A 171 1.38 9.55 -9.37
N MET A 172 0.35 9.49 -10.21
CA MET A 172 -0.25 8.24 -10.71
C MET A 172 -0.65 8.41 -12.18
N ASN A 173 -0.47 7.37 -12.98
CA ASN A 173 -0.91 7.32 -14.38
C ASN A 173 -1.98 6.24 -14.64
N ALA A 174 -2.17 5.29 -13.71
CA ALA A 174 -3.21 4.27 -13.79
C ALA A 174 -3.73 3.90 -12.38
N ALA A 175 -4.97 3.41 -12.31
CA ALA A 175 -5.54 2.84 -11.10
C ALA A 175 -5.33 1.32 -11.08
N VAL A 176 -4.74 0.79 -10.01
CA VAL A 176 -4.57 -0.66 -9.82
C VAL A 176 -5.85 -1.25 -9.22
N PRO A 177 -6.39 -2.37 -9.75
CA PRO A 177 -7.58 -3.00 -9.18
C PRO A 177 -7.42 -3.31 -7.68
N GLY A 178 -8.43 -2.94 -6.88
CA GLY A 178 -8.41 -3.10 -5.42
C GLY A 178 -7.58 -2.07 -4.64
N GLN A 179 -6.79 -1.22 -5.31
CA GLN A 179 -5.95 -0.20 -4.68
C GLN A 179 -6.78 0.85 -3.93
N THR A 180 -6.28 1.31 -2.78
CA THR A 180 -6.79 2.50 -2.08
C THR A 180 -5.87 3.68 -2.34
N PHE A 181 -6.43 4.84 -2.69
CA PHE A 181 -5.68 6.08 -2.91
C PHE A 181 -6.57 7.31 -2.66
N ASP A 182 -5.92 8.47 -2.51
CA ASP A 182 -6.59 9.75 -2.25
C ASP A 182 -6.60 10.62 -3.50
N VAL A 183 -7.73 11.27 -3.76
CA VAL A 183 -7.91 12.31 -4.77
C VAL A 183 -8.21 13.61 -4.06
N LEU A 184 -7.38 14.62 -4.30
CA LEU A 184 -7.47 15.96 -3.71
C LEU A 184 -8.29 16.88 -4.60
N LEU A 185 -9.06 17.77 -3.97
CA LEU A 185 -9.84 18.82 -4.60
C LEU A 185 -9.12 20.17 -4.43
N SER A 186 -8.81 20.84 -5.54
CA SER A 186 -8.35 22.22 -5.56
C SER A 186 -9.47 23.15 -6.01
N VAL A 187 -9.87 24.08 -5.13
CA VAL A 187 -10.86 25.13 -5.45
C VAL A 187 -10.17 26.48 -5.41
N ARG A 188 -10.16 27.17 -6.55
CA ARG A 188 -9.45 28.44 -6.73
C ARG A 188 -10.30 29.52 -7.37
N THR A 189 -9.95 30.77 -7.08
CA THR A 189 -10.54 31.96 -7.68
C THR A 189 -9.51 32.66 -8.59
N PRO A 190 -9.78 32.84 -9.90
CA PRO A 190 -8.88 33.55 -10.80
C PRO A 190 -9.10 35.08 -10.72
N ASP A 191 -8.02 35.86 -10.84
CA ASP A 191 -8.12 37.30 -11.14
C ASP A 191 -8.08 37.58 -12.65
N ALA A 192 -8.16 38.86 -13.04
CA ALA A 192 -8.10 39.30 -14.44
C ALA A 192 -6.80 38.92 -15.17
N SER A 193 -5.70 38.63 -14.46
CA SER A 193 -4.44 38.16 -15.06
C SER A 193 -4.40 36.64 -15.23
N GLY A 194 -5.40 35.92 -14.72
CA GLY A 194 -5.45 34.47 -14.68
C GLY A 194 -4.73 33.86 -13.47
N GLN A 195 -4.19 34.67 -12.55
CA GLN A 195 -3.59 34.18 -11.32
C GLN A 195 -4.67 33.62 -10.40
N ARG A 196 -4.43 32.41 -9.85
CA ARG A 196 -5.43 31.63 -9.10
C ARG A 196 -5.11 31.58 -7.61
N TYR A 197 -6.03 32.09 -6.79
CA TYR A 197 -5.92 32.14 -5.33
C TYR A 197 -6.78 31.07 -4.66
N ALA A 198 -6.36 30.57 -3.50
CA ALA A 198 -7.09 29.52 -2.80
C ALA A 198 -8.41 30.04 -2.22
N VAL A 199 -9.48 29.26 -2.35
CA VAL A 199 -10.79 29.51 -1.73
C VAL A 199 -10.81 28.86 -0.33
N PRO A 200 -11.23 29.58 0.73
CA PRO A 200 -11.39 28.99 2.06
C PRO A 200 -12.37 27.81 2.08
N LEU A 201 -12.05 26.74 2.84
CA LEU A 201 -12.88 25.53 2.93
C LEU A 201 -14.30 25.77 3.49
N SER A 202 -14.52 26.90 4.17
CA SER A 202 -15.81 27.33 4.70
C SER A 202 -16.70 28.03 3.68
N ASP A 203 -16.16 28.41 2.51
CA ASP A 203 -16.86 29.19 1.48
C ASP A 203 -17.50 28.34 0.38
N PHE A 204 -17.28 27.02 0.39
CA PHE A 204 -17.89 26.08 -0.57
C PHE A 204 -18.22 24.74 0.09
N LYS A 205 -19.01 23.93 -0.61
CA LYS A 205 -19.31 22.54 -0.24
C LYS A 205 -19.06 21.62 -1.42
N ALA A 206 -18.27 20.56 -1.22
CA ALA A 206 -18.00 19.56 -2.23
C ALA A 206 -18.78 18.27 -1.98
N THR A 207 -19.23 17.65 -3.07
CA THR A 207 -19.83 16.31 -3.11
C THR A 207 -19.18 15.51 -4.23
N TYR A 208 -19.03 14.19 -4.03
CA TYR A 208 -18.33 13.32 -4.97
C TYR A 208 -19.21 12.14 -5.38
N THR A 209 -19.13 11.75 -6.64
CA THR A 209 -19.85 10.60 -7.19
C THR A 209 -18.88 9.67 -7.90
N LEU A 210 -18.96 8.39 -7.54
CA LEU A 210 -18.16 7.30 -8.12
C LEU A 210 -19.12 6.18 -8.53
N GLY A 211 -19.02 5.71 -9.77
CA GLY A 211 -19.79 4.55 -10.23
C GLY A 211 -19.33 3.27 -9.54
N SER A 212 -20.27 2.39 -9.17
CA SER A 212 -19.95 1.12 -8.50
C SER A 212 -19.05 0.19 -9.32
N ALA A 213 -19.04 0.33 -10.65
CA ALA A 213 -18.14 -0.39 -11.54
C ALA A 213 -16.67 0.08 -11.46
N ALA A 214 -16.43 1.30 -10.97
CA ALA A 214 -15.10 1.88 -10.81
C ALA A 214 -14.54 1.67 -9.38
N GLY A 215 -15.41 1.54 -8.37
CA GLY A 215 -14.97 1.25 -7.00
C GLY A 215 -15.93 1.76 -5.93
N SER A 216 -15.38 2.15 -4.78
CA SER A 216 -16.13 2.65 -3.63
C SER A 216 -15.48 3.88 -2.99
N LEU A 217 -16.32 4.82 -2.54
CA LEU A 217 -15.93 6.00 -1.78
C LEU A 217 -15.78 5.63 -0.30
N GLN A 218 -14.58 5.76 0.26
CA GLN A 218 -14.27 5.37 1.64
C GLN A 218 -14.47 6.54 2.62
N ALA A 219 -14.04 7.74 2.22
CA ALA A 219 -14.22 8.98 2.97
C ALA A 219 -14.22 10.18 2.01
N ALA A 220 -14.86 11.29 2.39
CA ALA A 220 -14.87 12.52 1.60
C ALA A 220 -14.99 13.77 2.47
N SER A 221 -14.44 14.89 1.99
CA SER A 221 -14.53 16.21 2.60
C SER A 221 -14.35 17.33 1.54
N ASN A 222 -14.37 18.59 1.97
CA ASN A 222 -14.05 19.73 1.09
C ASN A 222 -12.58 19.73 0.59
N LEU A 223 -11.72 18.83 1.09
CA LEU A 223 -10.33 18.67 0.63
C LEU A 223 -10.15 17.58 -0.44
N GLY A 224 -11.12 16.70 -0.62
CA GLY A 224 -10.99 15.56 -1.51
C GLY A 224 -11.75 14.33 -1.04
N ALA A 225 -11.40 13.18 -1.62
CA ALA A 225 -12.00 11.88 -1.37
C ALA A 225 -10.94 10.79 -1.29
N ARG A 226 -11.13 9.85 -0.34
CA ARG A 226 -10.42 8.57 -0.28
C ARG A 226 -11.23 7.50 -0.98
N LEU A 227 -10.60 6.76 -1.87
CA LEU A 227 -11.27 5.84 -2.80
C LEU A 227 -10.62 4.46 -2.71
N LYS A 228 -11.42 3.40 -2.88
CA LYS A 228 -10.93 2.04 -3.18
C LYS A 228 -11.38 1.66 -4.59
N ALA A 229 -10.44 1.44 -5.49
CA ALA A 229 -10.68 0.95 -6.84
C ALA A 229 -11.37 -0.42 -6.81
N ALA A 230 -12.22 -0.70 -7.79
CA ALA A 230 -12.87 -2.01 -7.93
C ALA A 230 -11.81 -3.11 -8.09
N GLU A 231 -12.03 -4.27 -7.46
CA GLU A 231 -11.11 -5.43 -7.56
C GLU A 231 -11.23 -6.14 -8.92
N ALA A 232 -12.41 -6.06 -9.54
CA ALA A 232 -12.68 -6.56 -10.89
C ALA A 232 -13.41 -5.47 -11.71
N PRO A 233 -12.70 -4.41 -12.14
CA PRO A 233 -13.31 -3.32 -12.86
C PRO A 233 -13.87 -3.81 -14.21
N THR A 234 -15.13 -3.45 -14.50
CA THR A 234 -15.75 -3.69 -15.81
C THR A 234 -15.69 -2.46 -16.72
N ALA A 235 -15.33 -1.31 -16.15
CA ALA A 235 -15.05 -0.07 -16.87
C ALA A 235 -13.59 -0.04 -17.34
N GLN A 236 -13.32 0.65 -18.46
CA GLN A 236 -11.96 0.87 -18.96
C GLN A 236 -11.19 1.88 -18.09
N ASP A 237 -11.89 2.91 -17.62
CA ASP A 237 -11.31 3.99 -16.83
C ASP A 237 -11.96 4.08 -15.45
N PHE A 238 -11.15 4.40 -14.45
CA PHE A 238 -11.59 4.88 -13.15
C PHE A 238 -11.97 6.35 -13.28
N THR A 239 -13.23 6.70 -13.03
CA THR A 239 -13.72 8.09 -13.10
C THR A 239 -14.37 8.52 -11.79
N LEU A 240 -13.91 9.63 -11.22
CA LEU A 240 -14.51 10.32 -10.09
C LEU A 240 -15.00 11.70 -10.53
N ASP A 241 -16.26 12.01 -10.24
CA ASP A 241 -16.82 13.33 -10.44
C ASP A 241 -16.95 14.06 -9.10
N ALA A 242 -16.61 15.35 -9.09
CA ALA A 242 -16.88 16.25 -8.00
C ALA A 242 -17.83 17.36 -8.44
N SER A 243 -18.71 17.74 -7.53
CA SER A 243 -19.65 18.85 -7.65
C SER A 243 -19.46 19.78 -6.46
N VAL A 244 -19.11 21.04 -6.73
CA VAL A 244 -18.78 22.07 -5.75
C VAL A 244 -19.83 23.17 -5.80
N ASP A 245 -20.57 23.34 -4.72
CA ASP A 245 -21.49 24.47 -4.51
C ASP A 245 -20.73 25.62 -3.87
N GLY A 246 -20.63 26.74 -4.57
CA GLY A 246 -19.92 27.95 -4.16
C GLY A 246 -20.45 29.19 -4.86
N LEU A 247 -19.91 30.37 -4.54
CA LEU A 247 -20.33 31.63 -5.20
C LEU A 247 -19.59 31.85 -6.52
N GLY A 248 -20.30 32.04 -7.62
CA GLY A 248 -19.76 32.51 -8.90
C GLY A 248 -20.13 33.97 -9.17
N ALA A 249 -19.29 34.69 -9.92
CA ALA A 249 -19.59 36.06 -10.33
C ALA A 249 -20.85 36.07 -11.23
N ALA A 250 -21.82 36.92 -10.90
CA ALA A 250 -22.98 37.19 -11.75
C ALA A 250 -22.72 38.43 -12.64
N ASP A 251 -22.04 39.44 -12.09
CA ASP A 251 -21.54 40.61 -12.80
C ASP A 251 -20.24 41.13 -12.13
N ALA A 252 -19.85 42.38 -12.40
CA ALA A 252 -18.62 42.99 -11.89
C ALA A 252 -18.62 43.24 -10.36
N GLU A 253 -19.78 43.30 -9.71
CA GLU A 253 -19.88 43.55 -8.26
C GLU A 253 -20.85 42.60 -7.53
N THR A 254 -21.56 41.71 -8.23
CA THR A 254 -22.48 40.75 -7.62
C THR A 254 -22.11 39.29 -7.91
N ALA A 255 -22.47 38.39 -6.99
CA ALA A 255 -22.27 36.96 -7.11
C ALA A 255 -23.54 36.18 -6.72
N GLN A 256 -23.65 34.96 -7.22
CA GLN A 256 -24.74 34.02 -6.93
C GLN A 256 -24.18 32.62 -6.67
N SER A 257 -24.94 31.78 -5.97
CA SER A 257 -24.58 30.35 -5.82
C SER A 257 -24.59 29.67 -7.20
N GLN A 258 -23.54 28.91 -7.46
CA GLN A 258 -23.33 28.18 -8.70
C GLN A 258 -22.69 26.83 -8.38
N LEU A 259 -23.01 25.83 -9.21
CA LEU A 259 -22.40 24.52 -9.18
C LEU A 259 -21.20 24.48 -10.14
N PHE A 260 -20.06 24.04 -9.63
CA PHE A 260 -18.83 23.83 -10.40
C PHE A 260 -18.51 22.34 -10.42
N ALA A 261 -18.20 21.80 -11.60
CA ALA A 261 -17.88 20.38 -11.75
C ALA A 261 -16.39 20.19 -12.01
N ALA A 262 -15.84 19.08 -11.50
CA ALA A 262 -14.51 18.61 -11.83
C ALA A 262 -14.54 17.10 -12.04
N HIS A 263 -13.71 16.62 -12.97
CA HIS A 263 -13.63 15.22 -13.35
C HIS A 263 -12.20 14.73 -13.16
N PHE A 264 -12.05 13.55 -12.60
CA PHE A 264 -10.77 12.84 -12.48
C PHE A 264 -10.89 11.49 -13.16
N THR A 265 -9.98 11.22 -14.08
CA THR A 265 -9.99 9.98 -14.86
C THR A 265 -8.58 9.39 -14.89
N LEU A 266 -8.48 8.11 -14.55
CA LEU A 266 -7.29 7.29 -14.77
C LEU A 266 -7.69 6.02 -15.52
N PRO A 267 -6.89 5.52 -16.46
CA PRO A 267 -7.09 4.17 -16.99
C PRO A 267 -6.92 3.15 -15.87
N PHE A 268 -7.70 2.07 -15.89
CA PHE A 268 -7.34 0.88 -15.13
C PHE A 268 -6.11 0.23 -15.77
N LEU A 269 -5.21 -0.30 -14.95
CA LEU A 269 -4.08 -1.09 -15.45
C LEU A 269 -4.64 -2.32 -16.22
N ALA A 270 -4.51 -2.32 -17.55
CA ALA A 270 -5.13 -3.33 -18.41
C ALA A 270 -4.39 -4.68 -18.33
N GLY A 271 -5.10 -5.76 -17.99
CA GLY A 271 -4.56 -7.12 -18.12
C GLY A 271 -5.41 -8.22 -17.47
N THR A 272 -6.03 -9.05 -18.29
CA THR A 272 -6.42 -10.42 -17.91
C THR A 272 -5.13 -11.23 -17.67
N GLY A 273 -4.64 -11.23 -16.43
CA GLY A 273 -3.38 -11.86 -16.00
C GLY A 273 -2.76 -11.08 -14.84
N VAL A 274 -1.83 -11.69 -14.10
CA VAL A 274 -1.08 -11.00 -13.04
C VAL A 274 -0.22 -9.90 -13.69
N GLY A 275 -0.78 -8.71 -13.85
CA GLY A 275 -0.05 -7.50 -14.25
C GLY A 275 0.82 -7.06 -13.09
N VAL A 276 2.00 -7.67 -12.97
CA VAL A 276 3.02 -7.22 -12.02
C VAL A 276 3.74 -6.03 -12.66
N ASP A 277 3.64 -4.87 -12.04
CA ASP A 277 4.56 -3.78 -12.33
C ASP A 277 5.94 -4.15 -11.78
N LEU A 278 6.92 -4.26 -12.66
CA LEU A 278 8.30 -4.65 -12.31
C LEU A 278 9.28 -3.48 -12.46
N GLN A 279 8.79 -2.32 -12.88
CA GLN A 279 9.62 -1.14 -13.05
C GLN A 279 9.69 -0.40 -11.72
N ALA A 280 10.91 -0.14 -11.23
CA ALA A 280 11.09 0.61 -10.00
C ALA A 280 10.81 2.11 -10.21
N PRO A 281 10.31 2.82 -9.18
CA PRO A 281 9.98 4.23 -9.30
C PRO A 281 11.21 5.09 -9.59
N ASP A 282 11.04 6.14 -10.39
CA ASP A 282 12.04 7.18 -10.59
C ASP A 282 12.16 8.03 -9.33
N LEU A 283 13.38 8.19 -8.81
CA LEU A 283 13.64 9.04 -7.64
C LEU A 283 14.93 9.86 -7.83
N ALA A 284 14.78 11.18 -7.68
CA ALA A 284 15.85 12.15 -7.58
C ALA A 284 15.68 13.00 -6.31
N VAL A 285 16.81 13.40 -5.72
CA VAL A 285 16.87 14.30 -4.57
C VAL A 285 17.83 15.43 -4.92
N ASP A 286 17.37 16.66 -4.78
CA ASP A 286 18.18 17.85 -4.99
C ASP A 286 19.16 18.05 -3.84
N THR A 287 20.20 18.85 -4.08
CA THR A 287 21.16 19.19 -3.03
C THR A 287 20.46 20.01 -1.93
N PRO A 288 20.42 19.52 -0.67
CA PRO A 288 19.72 20.20 0.41
C PRO A 288 20.34 21.56 0.71
N GLN A 289 19.49 22.57 0.87
CA GLN A 289 19.93 23.88 1.34
C GLN A 289 19.95 23.87 2.87
N VAL A 290 21.13 24.00 3.47
CA VAL A 290 21.31 23.96 4.92
C VAL A 290 21.84 25.31 5.41
N ALA A 291 21.08 25.97 6.27
CA ALA A 291 21.50 27.18 6.97
C ALA A 291 21.41 26.96 8.48
N ALA A 292 22.40 27.47 9.22
CA ALA A 292 22.44 27.32 10.67
C ALA A 292 21.18 27.93 11.32
N GLY A 293 20.50 27.13 12.15
CA GLY A 293 19.28 27.56 12.86
C GLY A 293 18.03 27.67 11.98
N GLN A 294 18.04 27.14 10.76
CA GLN A 294 16.87 27.05 9.88
C GLN A 294 16.48 25.59 9.64
N PRO A 295 15.19 25.30 9.36
CA PRO A 295 14.76 23.99 8.89
C PRO A 295 15.56 23.53 7.67
N VAL A 296 15.94 22.25 7.63
CA VAL A 296 16.53 21.65 6.42
C VAL A 296 15.40 21.33 5.47
N VAL A 297 15.48 21.85 4.25
CA VAL A 297 14.50 21.55 3.20
C VAL A 297 15.12 20.55 2.23
N LEU A 298 14.44 19.42 2.06
CA LEU A 298 14.72 18.46 0.99
C LEU A 298 13.69 18.65 -0.13
N THR A 299 14.18 18.66 -1.36
CA THR A 299 13.35 18.66 -2.56
C THR A 299 13.86 17.62 -3.54
N GLY A 300 13.03 17.27 -4.51
CA GLY A 300 13.45 16.40 -5.60
C GLY A 300 12.28 16.05 -6.50
N THR A 301 12.46 15.00 -7.29
CA THR A 301 11.38 14.43 -8.12
C THR A 301 11.17 12.97 -7.80
N ALA A 302 9.91 12.54 -7.74
CA ALA A 302 9.54 11.14 -7.60
C ALA A 302 8.33 10.83 -8.49
N GLY A 303 8.32 9.66 -9.11
CA GLY A 303 7.22 9.22 -9.95
C GLY A 303 7.44 7.81 -10.45
N ASP A 304 6.43 7.28 -11.12
CA ASP A 304 6.42 5.91 -11.60
C ASP A 304 5.60 5.79 -12.89
N ASN A 305 5.74 4.70 -13.65
CA ASN A 305 4.94 4.41 -14.84
C ASN A 305 3.47 4.08 -14.50
N VAL A 306 3.19 3.40 -13.40
CA VAL A 306 1.81 3.11 -12.93
C VAL A 306 1.42 4.12 -11.87
N GLY A 307 2.16 4.20 -10.78
CA GLY A 307 1.89 5.14 -9.70
C GLY A 307 2.74 4.93 -8.47
N LEU A 308 3.04 6.06 -7.82
CA LEU A 308 3.76 6.06 -6.55
C LEU A 308 2.79 5.71 -5.42
N ARG A 309 3.20 4.78 -4.55
CA ARG A 309 2.44 4.42 -3.35
C ARG A 309 2.83 5.25 -2.13
N ARG A 310 4.13 5.47 -1.93
CA ARG A 310 4.64 6.30 -0.84
C ARG A 310 6.06 6.81 -1.09
N LEU A 311 6.38 7.92 -0.43
CA LEU A 311 7.74 8.44 -0.29
C LEU A 311 8.07 8.57 1.20
N GLU A 312 9.27 8.16 1.60
CA GLU A 312 9.74 8.20 2.98
C GLU A 312 11.14 8.81 3.05
N VAL A 313 11.45 9.50 4.14
CA VAL A 313 12.77 10.07 4.45
C VAL A 313 13.17 9.58 5.84
N PHE A 314 14.32 8.92 5.90
CA PHE A 314 14.93 8.44 7.14
C PHE A 314 16.19 9.24 7.46
N ASP A 315 16.49 9.43 8.75
CA ASP A 315 17.82 9.77 9.25
C ASP A 315 18.36 8.56 10.02
N GLY A 316 19.33 7.86 9.43
CA GLY A 316 19.72 6.52 9.88
C GLY A 316 18.50 5.58 9.93
N PRO A 317 18.17 4.96 11.08
CA PRO A 317 16.99 4.11 11.20
C PRO A 317 15.70 4.86 11.52
N VAL A 318 15.74 6.18 11.74
CA VAL A 318 14.60 6.97 12.23
C VAL A 318 13.82 7.54 11.05
N LEU A 319 12.54 7.19 10.92
CA LEU A 319 11.64 7.82 9.96
C LEU A 319 11.38 9.27 10.39
N ILE A 320 11.80 10.24 9.57
CA ILE A 320 11.64 11.68 9.85
C ILE A 320 10.60 12.33 8.92
N GLY A 321 10.35 11.75 7.75
CA GLY A 321 9.37 12.24 6.79
C GLY A 321 8.63 11.10 6.08
N SER A 322 7.32 11.25 5.85
CA SER A 322 6.55 10.30 5.04
C SER A 322 5.38 10.98 4.34
N THR A 323 4.97 10.44 3.20
CA THR A 323 3.67 10.75 2.58
C THR A 323 2.51 10.02 3.27
N GLU A 324 2.79 8.96 4.02
CA GLU A 324 1.79 8.26 4.82
C GLU A 324 1.65 8.92 6.20
N GLU A 325 0.41 9.08 6.63
CA GLU A 325 0.13 9.66 7.94
C GLU A 325 0.59 8.72 9.04
N SER A 326 1.60 9.16 9.81
CA SER A 326 2.14 8.42 10.95
C SER A 326 2.42 9.38 12.10
N ALA A 327 2.08 8.98 13.33
CA ALA A 327 2.19 9.83 14.50
C ALA A 327 3.65 10.26 14.74
N GLY A 328 3.92 11.56 14.71
CA GLY A 328 5.25 12.12 14.96
C GLY A 328 6.15 12.27 13.73
N THR A 329 5.71 11.84 12.55
CA THR A 329 6.44 12.00 11.29
C THR A 329 5.99 13.26 10.56
N ALA A 330 6.93 14.07 10.05
CA ALA A 330 6.57 15.26 9.29
C ALA A 330 6.09 14.88 7.86
N PRO A 331 5.07 15.57 7.33
CA PRO A 331 4.51 15.20 6.03
C PRO A 331 5.46 15.58 4.88
N ILE A 332 5.54 14.68 3.90
CA ILE A 332 6.11 14.98 2.58
C ILE A 332 4.97 15.40 1.66
N THR A 333 5.16 16.49 0.92
CA THR A 333 4.13 17.04 0.02
C THR A 333 4.62 17.09 -1.42
N PHE A 334 3.77 16.71 -2.36
CA PHE A 334 4.00 16.96 -3.78
C PHE A 334 3.46 18.32 -4.19
N GLU A 335 4.19 19.02 -5.05
CA GLU A 335 3.81 20.33 -5.55
C GLU A 335 2.67 20.19 -6.57
N LEU A 336 1.75 21.16 -6.56
CA LEU A 336 0.71 21.28 -7.58
C LEU A 336 1.13 22.32 -8.63
N ASP A 337 0.83 22.08 -9.89
CA ASP A 337 1.02 23.06 -10.95
C ASP A 337 0.00 24.21 -10.87
N GLY A 338 0.09 25.16 -11.83
CA GLY A 338 -0.83 26.30 -11.91
C GLY A 338 -2.31 25.91 -12.12
N ASP A 339 -2.56 24.71 -12.64
CA ASP A 339 -3.89 24.15 -12.84
C ASP A 339 -4.41 23.35 -11.65
N GLY A 340 -3.56 23.11 -10.65
CA GLY A 340 -3.90 22.34 -9.44
C GLY A 340 -3.70 20.83 -9.62
N GLN A 341 -2.97 20.40 -10.65
CA GLN A 341 -2.59 19.00 -10.86
C GLN A 341 -1.29 18.67 -10.11
N VAL A 342 -1.20 17.45 -9.59
CA VAL A 342 -0.01 16.98 -8.89
C VAL A 342 1.16 16.85 -9.86
N THR A 343 2.31 17.39 -9.46
CA THR A 343 3.56 17.25 -10.20
C THR A 343 4.41 16.14 -9.61
N ARG A 344 5.52 15.79 -10.26
CA ARG A 344 6.52 14.86 -9.71
C ARG A 344 7.42 15.52 -8.66
N HIS A 345 7.34 16.84 -8.46
CA HIS A 345 8.20 17.53 -7.51
C HIS A 345 7.68 17.36 -6.09
N TRP A 346 8.54 16.92 -5.19
CA TRP A 346 8.22 16.74 -3.78
C TRP A 346 9.07 17.65 -2.91
N ARG A 347 8.55 17.94 -1.72
CA ARG A 347 9.19 18.77 -0.71
C ARG A 347 8.97 18.19 0.68
N PHE A 348 10.03 18.23 1.47
CA PHE A 348 10.03 17.88 2.88
C PHE A 348 10.77 18.95 3.68
N SER A 349 10.20 19.35 4.83
CA SER A 349 10.79 20.35 5.71
C SER A 349 11.11 19.73 7.07
N TRP A 350 12.39 19.56 7.35
CA TRP A 350 12.87 19.05 8.62
C TRP A 350 13.13 20.19 9.59
N ALA A 351 12.18 20.39 10.52
CA ALA A 351 12.07 21.61 11.31
C ALA A 351 13.27 21.90 12.22
N SER A 352 13.77 20.88 12.94
CA SER A 352 14.81 21.06 13.96
C SER A 352 15.78 19.88 14.03
N PRO A 353 16.56 19.60 12.97
CA PRO A 353 17.65 18.64 13.06
C PRO A 353 18.65 19.03 14.14
N ALA A 354 19.25 18.02 14.79
CA ALA A 354 20.38 18.25 15.67
C ALA A 354 21.56 18.85 14.88
N ALA A 355 22.48 19.54 15.55
CA ALA A 355 23.72 19.93 14.88
C ALA A 355 24.59 18.69 14.66
N GLY A 356 25.10 18.50 13.46
CA GLY A 356 25.89 17.32 13.11
C GLY A 356 25.70 16.85 11.67
N ILE A 357 26.31 15.71 11.37
CA ILE A 357 26.15 15.02 10.09
C ILE A 357 24.98 14.06 10.23
N HIS A 358 24.05 14.15 9.29
CA HIS A 358 22.88 13.29 9.17
C HIS A 358 22.99 12.45 7.91
N ALA A 359 22.67 11.16 8.03
CA ALA A 359 22.69 10.20 6.94
C ALA A 359 21.26 9.96 6.50
N LEU A 360 20.83 10.69 5.48
CA LEU A 360 19.45 10.67 5.03
C LEU A 360 19.26 9.62 3.93
N THR A 361 18.20 8.83 4.06
CA THR A 361 17.77 7.87 3.04
C THR A 361 16.36 8.24 2.60
N VAL A 362 16.21 8.60 1.32
CA VAL A 362 14.92 8.82 0.68
C VAL A 362 14.52 7.55 -0.05
N ILE A 363 13.31 7.08 0.20
CA ILE A 363 12.77 5.84 -0.34
C ILE A 363 11.47 6.14 -1.09
N ALA A 364 11.41 5.75 -2.36
CA ALA A 364 10.19 5.75 -3.16
C ALA A 364 9.70 4.31 -3.33
N THR A 365 8.45 4.05 -3.01
CA THR A 365 7.79 2.75 -3.26
C THR A 365 6.61 2.95 -4.20
N ASP A 366 6.51 2.12 -5.23
CA ASP A 366 5.40 2.14 -6.18
C ASP A 366 4.21 1.27 -5.72
N THR A 367 3.17 1.23 -6.54
CA THR A 367 1.96 0.42 -6.30
C THR A 367 2.17 -1.10 -6.48
N GLY A 368 3.17 -1.52 -7.26
CA GLY A 368 3.60 -2.91 -7.42
C GLY A 368 4.49 -3.44 -6.29
N GLY A 369 5.00 -2.56 -5.43
CA GLY A 369 5.90 -2.87 -4.33
C GLY A 369 7.39 -2.75 -4.68
N ASN A 370 7.76 -2.25 -5.86
CA ASN A 370 9.17 -1.99 -6.16
C ASN A 370 9.62 -0.70 -5.47
N GLU A 371 10.93 -0.59 -5.28
CA GLU A 371 11.53 0.46 -4.46
C GLU A 371 12.77 1.06 -5.11
N THR A 372 12.89 2.39 -5.06
CA THR A 372 14.15 3.10 -5.37
C THR A 372 14.62 3.89 -4.16
N ARG A 373 15.92 3.75 -3.85
CA ARG A 373 16.57 4.44 -2.73
C ARG A 373 17.53 5.51 -3.21
N ARG A 374 17.59 6.61 -2.46
CA ARG A 374 18.60 7.67 -2.60
C ARG A 374 19.16 8.04 -1.24
N GLU A 375 20.45 7.84 -1.09
CA GLU A 375 21.18 8.20 0.12
C GLU A 375 21.92 9.53 -0.08
N LEU A 376 21.84 10.39 0.93
CA LEU A 376 22.52 11.68 0.93
C LEU A 376 22.99 12.05 2.35
N SER A 377 24.08 12.80 2.46
CA SER A 377 24.57 13.29 3.74
C SER A 377 24.31 14.79 3.89
N VAL A 378 23.72 15.21 5.02
CA VAL A 378 23.41 16.61 5.35
C VAL A 378 24.17 17.03 6.59
N THR A 379 24.89 18.13 6.54
CA THR A 379 25.57 18.70 7.71
C THR A 379 24.83 19.93 8.21
N VAL A 380 24.30 19.87 9.44
CA VAL A 380 23.53 20.94 10.08
C VAL A 380 24.39 21.64 11.13
N GLY A 381 24.54 22.97 11.04
CA GLY A 381 25.09 23.80 12.13
C GLY A 381 26.62 24.02 12.16
N GLY A 382 27.31 24.07 11.03
CA GLY A 382 28.71 24.53 10.96
C GLY A 382 28.79 26.05 10.88
N GLY A 383 29.08 26.72 12.01
CA GLY A 383 29.40 28.15 12.04
C GLY A 383 30.75 28.45 11.38
N ASP A 384 30.78 29.56 10.65
CA ASP A 384 31.93 30.09 9.92
C ASP A 384 33.18 30.23 10.80
N GLY A 385 34.29 29.65 10.34
CA GLY A 385 35.62 29.79 10.89
C GLY A 385 36.62 29.44 9.79
N GLY A 386 37.14 30.47 9.12
CA GLY A 386 37.99 30.34 7.94
C GLY A 386 39.16 29.36 8.12
N GLY A 387 39.27 28.45 7.16
CA GLY A 387 40.37 27.49 7.03
C GLY A 387 39.92 26.32 6.16
N GLY A 388 40.25 26.34 4.87
CA GLY A 388 39.99 25.21 3.99
C GLY A 388 40.65 23.94 4.53
N GLY A 389 39.84 22.92 4.83
CA GLY A 389 40.32 21.59 5.19
C GLY A 389 39.40 20.84 6.17
N ALA A 390 38.96 19.65 5.74
CA ALA A 390 38.45 18.54 6.57
C ALA A 390 36.97 18.55 7.01
N SER A 391 36.05 18.42 6.04
CA SER A 391 34.92 17.48 6.23
C SER A 391 35.37 16.10 5.74
N GLY A 392 35.07 15.03 6.48
CA GLY A 392 35.51 13.66 6.17
C GLY A 392 34.85 13.03 4.93
N SER A 393 34.05 13.78 4.17
CA SER A 393 33.35 13.32 2.96
C SER A 393 34.22 13.48 1.71
N VAL A 394 34.15 12.53 0.80
CA VAL A 394 34.65 12.63 -0.58
C VAL A 394 33.51 13.01 -1.53
N THR A 395 33.83 13.48 -2.73
CA THR A 395 32.86 13.84 -3.78
C THR A 395 33.16 13.05 -5.04
N PRO A 396 32.56 11.87 -5.23
CA PRO A 396 32.74 11.06 -6.42
C PRO A 396 32.06 11.70 -7.63
N THR A 397 32.68 11.59 -8.81
CA THR A 397 32.12 12.04 -10.09
C THR A 397 31.94 10.83 -11.01
N PRO A 398 30.73 10.23 -11.07
CA PRO A 398 30.49 9.04 -11.88
C PRO A 398 30.56 9.32 -13.38
N ASP A 399 31.14 8.36 -14.11
CA ASP A 399 31.08 8.28 -15.56
C ASP A 399 30.02 7.25 -15.96
N TYR A 400 28.76 7.70 -16.01
CA TYR A 400 27.63 6.84 -16.37
C TYR A 400 27.73 6.29 -17.80
N SER A 401 28.50 6.93 -18.69
CA SER A 401 28.67 6.45 -20.07
C SER A 401 29.45 5.14 -20.15
N ALA A 402 30.24 4.84 -19.13
CA ALA A 402 31.00 3.61 -18.98
C ALA A 402 30.39 2.64 -17.93
N SER A 403 29.15 2.87 -17.52
CA SER A 403 28.47 1.97 -16.57
C SER A 403 28.11 0.63 -17.22
N THR A 404 28.24 -0.46 -16.46
CA THR A 404 27.82 -1.81 -16.88
C THR A 404 27.05 -2.48 -15.76
N GLY A 405 26.04 -3.28 -16.11
CA GLY A 405 25.31 -4.09 -15.14
C GLY A 405 24.92 -5.45 -15.69
N ASP A 406 24.80 -6.44 -14.80
CA ASP A 406 24.38 -7.81 -15.13
C ASP A 406 23.80 -8.50 -13.89
N VAL A 407 23.01 -9.55 -14.10
CA VAL A 407 22.54 -10.43 -13.01
C VAL A 407 23.65 -11.43 -12.68
N ILE A 408 24.15 -11.38 -11.45
CA ILE A 408 25.13 -12.34 -10.95
C ILE A 408 24.41 -13.47 -10.21
N SER A 409 24.75 -14.71 -10.57
CA SER A 409 24.16 -15.90 -9.96
C SER A 409 24.69 -16.11 -8.54
N ALA A 410 23.80 -16.32 -7.57
CA ALA A 410 24.18 -16.74 -6.23
C ALA A 410 24.88 -18.10 -6.22
N ARG A 411 24.39 -19.04 -7.04
CA ARG A 411 24.91 -20.42 -7.08
C ARG A 411 26.30 -20.50 -7.70
N THR A 412 26.50 -19.82 -8.83
CA THR A 412 27.71 -20.01 -9.65
C THR A 412 28.69 -18.84 -9.61
N GLY A 413 28.29 -17.70 -9.03
CA GLY A 413 29.07 -16.47 -9.08
C GLY A 413 29.00 -15.83 -10.48
N GLY A 414 30.03 -15.07 -10.83
CA GLY A 414 30.10 -14.39 -12.13
C GLY A 414 31.13 -13.27 -12.16
N SER A 415 31.18 -12.51 -13.25
CA SER A 415 32.07 -11.36 -13.36
C SER A 415 31.49 -10.24 -14.22
N LEU A 416 31.69 -8.99 -13.80
CA LEU A 416 31.45 -7.79 -14.61
C LEU A 416 32.77 -7.15 -15.03
N THR A 417 32.81 -6.54 -16.20
CA THR A 417 33.97 -5.78 -16.70
C THR A 417 33.51 -4.49 -17.34
N THR A 418 34.21 -3.38 -17.06
CA THR A 418 34.05 -2.12 -17.81
C THR A 418 35.40 -1.41 -17.98
N THR A 419 35.45 -0.38 -18.83
CA THR A 419 36.63 0.47 -19.05
C THR A 419 36.22 1.94 -18.95
N GLY A 420 36.90 2.70 -18.10
CA GLY A 420 36.65 4.14 -17.95
C GLY A 420 37.17 4.95 -19.15
N ALA A 421 36.73 6.21 -19.25
CA ALA A 421 37.14 7.12 -20.33
C ALA A 421 38.66 7.36 -20.43
N ASP A 422 39.40 7.16 -19.34
CA ASP A 422 40.86 7.27 -19.26
C ASP A 422 41.61 6.02 -19.75
N GLY A 423 40.87 4.94 -20.10
CA GLY A 423 41.42 3.64 -20.50
C GLY A 423 41.66 2.68 -19.34
N THR A 424 41.33 3.06 -18.10
CA THR A 424 41.45 2.18 -16.94
C THR A 424 40.40 1.07 -17.01
N ARG A 425 40.82 -0.19 -16.90
CA ARG A 425 39.93 -1.36 -16.94
C ARG A 425 39.59 -1.84 -15.54
N TYR A 426 38.30 -2.08 -15.31
CA TYR A 426 37.75 -2.60 -14.05
C TYR A 426 37.14 -3.97 -14.28
N GLN A 427 37.44 -4.92 -13.39
CA GLN A 427 36.83 -6.25 -13.38
C GLN A 427 36.40 -6.62 -11.97
N LEU A 428 35.13 -6.92 -11.78
CA LEU A 428 34.56 -7.38 -10.53
C LEU A 428 34.20 -8.86 -10.65
N THR A 429 34.76 -9.72 -9.79
CA THR A 429 34.55 -11.17 -9.84
C THR A 429 33.94 -11.67 -8.53
N PHE A 430 32.87 -12.46 -8.64
CA PHE A 430 32.15 -13.09 -7.54
C PHE A 430 32.44 -14.59 -7.53
N PRO A 431 32.93 -15.15 -6.41
CA PRO A 431 32.99 -16.60 -6.25
C PRO A 431 31.57 -17.20 -6.11
N PRO A 432 31.41 -18.52 -6.35
CA PRO A 432 30.17 -19.24 -6.03
C PRO A 432 29.74 -18.99 -4.57
N ASN A 433 28.44 -18.83 -4.34
CA ASN A 433 27.83 -18.55 -3.04
C ASN A 433 28.26 -17.21 -2.40
N ALA A 434 28.73 -16.24 -3.19
CA ALA A 434 28.99 -14.88 -2.69
C ALA A 434 27.70 -14.08 -2.43
N LEU A 435 26.57 -14.48 -3.00
CA LEU A 435 25.26 -13.83 -2.86
C LEU A 435 24.26 -14.83 -2.26
N ALA A 436 23.24 -14.32 -1.57
CA ALA A 436 22.13 -15.14 -1.08
C ALA A 436 21.23 -15.61 -2.24
N ASP A 437 20.93 -14.67 -3.14
CA ASP A 437 20.04 -14.83 -4.29
C ASP A 437 20.65 -14.18 -5.54
N ASP A 438 20.14 -14.54 -6.72
CA ASP A 438 20.58 -13.95 -7.99
C ASP A 438 20.30 -12.43 -7.96
N THR A 439 21.34 -11.61 -8.14
CA THR A 439 21.26 -10.16 -7.87
C THR A 439 21.71 -9.34 -9.07
N GLN A 440 20.93 -8.32 -9.44
CA GLN A 440 21.35 -7.31 -10.41
C GLN A 440 22.46 -6.43 -9.83
N ILE A 441 23.65 -6.48 -10.43
CA ILE A 441 24.83 -5.73 -10.02
C ILE A 441 25.13 -4.65 -11.05
N THR A 442 25.51 -3.45 -10.62
CA THR A 442 25.98 -2.37 -11.49
C THR A 442 27.35 -1.85 -11.04
N MET A 443 28.26 -1.62 -11.99
CA MET A 443 29.59 -1.05 -11.77
C MET A 443 29.78 0.17 -12.66
N THR A 444 29.98 1.33 -12.03
CA THR A 444 30.13 2.63 -12.71
C THR A 444 31.51 3.21 -12.43
N PRO A 445 32.38 3.40 -13.43
CA PRO A 445 33.66 4.09 -13.27
C PRO A 445 33.50 5.52 -12.76
N LEU A 446 34.51 6.04 -12.07
CA LEU A 446 34.55 7.43 -11.59
C LEU A 446 35.65 8.20 -12.34
N SER A 447 35.28 9.33 -12.92
CA SER A 447 36.22 10.23 -13.61
C SER A 447 37.05 11.08 -12.65
N ALA A 448 36.53 11.35 -11.45
CA ALA A 448 37.22 12.04 -10.39
C ALA A 448 36.64 11.68 -9.01
N VAL A 449 37.45 11.85 -7.96
CA VAL A 449 37.01 11.76 -6.56
C VAL A 449 37.61 12.94 -5.80
N GLY A 450 36.79 13.97 -5.53
CA GLY A 450 37.18 15.14 -4.74
C GLY A 450 37.25 14.83 -3.25
N GLY A 451 37.98 15.64 -2.49
CA GLY A 451 38.01 15.57 -1.02
C GLY A 451 38.89 14.46 -0.40
N LEU A 452 39.51 13.61 -1.23
CA LEU A 452 40.52 12.66 -0.75
C LEU A 452 41.73 13.40 -0.17
N PRO A 453 42.35 12.89 0.93
CA PRO A 453 43.55 13.49 1.51
C PRO A 453 44.82 13.20 0.68
N PHE A 454 44.69 12.84 -0.59
CA PHE A 454 45.80 12.40 -1.44
C PHE A 454 46.17 13.47 -2.47
N SER A 455 47.45 13.85 -2.51
CA SER A 455 47.99 14.76 -3.51
C SER A 455 48.43 14.09 -4.82
N GLY A 456 48.53 12.76 -4.85
CA GLY A 456 48.90 12.00 -6.06
C GLY A 456 47.72 11.70 -6.98
N PRO A 457 47.99 11.20 -8.21
CA PRO A 457 46.94 10.99 -9.21
C PRO A 457 46.02 9.82 -8.85
N LEU A 458 44.77 9.90 -9.29
CA LEU A 458 43.82 8.80 -9.23
C LEU A 458 44.24 7.71 -10.25
N ALA A 459 44.47 6.49 -9.78
CA ALA A 459 44.73 5.35 -10.67
C ALA A 459 43.43 4.73 -11.21
N GLY A 460 42.33 4.89 -10.48
CA GLY A 460 41.00 4.49 -10.91
C GLY A 460 40.08 4.25 -9.73
N ALA A 461 38.78 4.47 -9.93
CA ALA A 461 37.77 4.18 -8.94
C ALA A 461 36.43 3.82 -9.60
N VAL A 462 35.59 3.10 -8.88
CA VAL A 462 34.23 2.70 -9.29
C VAL A 462 33.24 2.92 -8.16
N LYS A 463 31.98 3.15 -8.52
CA LYS A 463 30.83 3.00 -7.64
C LYS A 463 30.14 1.67 -7.96
N LEU A 464 29.85 0.88 -6.93
CA LEU A 464 29.15 -0.40 -7.05
C LEU A 464 27.75 -0.29 -6.47
N GLU A 465 26.75 -0.79 -7.20
CA GLU A 465 25.34 -0.78 -6.81
C GLU A 465 24.74 -2.19 -6.91
N PRO A 466 23.84 -2.60 -5.99
CA PRO A 466 23.22 -1.79 -4.93
C PRO A 466 24.19 -1.43 -3.80
N ASP A 467 24.20 -0.17 -3.35
CA ASP A 467 25.07 0.27 -2.26
C ASP A 467 24.76 -0.52 -0.97
N GLY A 468 25.78 -0.82 -0.17
CA GLY A 468 25.63 -1.55 1.08
C GLY A 468 25.38 -3.06 0.95
N LEU A 469 25.14 -3.61 -0.26
CA LEU A 469 24.94 -5.05 -0.48
C LEU A 469 26.05 -5.86 0.18
N LYS A 470 25.69 -6.76 1.12
CA LYS A 470 26.65 -7.58 1.88
C LYS A 470 26.90 -8.90 1.17
N LEU A 471 28.17 -9.32 1.10
CA LEU A 471 28.58 -10.52 0.37
C LEU A 471 28.88 -11.68 1.31
N TYR A 472 28.43 -12.88 0.96
CA TYR A 472 28.65 -14.10 1.74
C TYR A 472 30.06 -14.67 1.63
N ALA A 473 30.73 -14.36 0.53
CA ALA A 473 32.14 -14.62 0.28
C ALA A 473 32.76 -13.38 -0.39
N PRO A 474 34.06 -13.07 -0.18
CA PRO A 474 34.66 -11.87 -0.71
C PRO A 474 34.65 -11.83 -2.25
N ALA A 475 34.15 -10.73 -2.82
CA ALA A 475 34.33 -10.44 -4.25
C ALA A 475 35.68 -9.75 -4.47
N THR A 476 36.24 -9.90 -5.67
CA THR A 476 37.51 -9.25 -6.03
C THR A 476 37.28 -8.19 -7.09
N LEU A 477 37.60 -6.93 -6.78
CA LEU A 477 37.68 -5.84 -7.75
C LEU A 477 39.13 -5.68 -8.21
N THR A 478 39.37 -5.86 -9.50
CA THR A 478 40.67 -5.65 -10.14
C THR A 478 40.64 -4.35 -10.94
N ILE A 479 41.54 -3.43 -10.60
CA ILE A 479 41.73 -2.13 -11.27
C ILE A 479 43.03 -2.19 -12.06
N THR A 480 42.96 -2.10 -13.38
CA THR A 480 44.12 -2.05 -14.28
C THR A 480 44.25 -0.61 -14.82
N PRO A 481 45.02 0.25 -14.15
CA PRO A 481 45.12 1.67 -14.51
C PRO A 481 45.79 1.87 -15.87
N ALA A 482 45.34 2.87 -16.63
CA ALA A 482 46.05 3.32 -17.83
C ALA A 482 47.46 3.84 -17.51
N HIS A 483 47.63 4.44 -16.33
CA HIS A 483 48.90 4.95 -15.82
C HIS A 483 49.20 4.34 -14.44
N PRO A 484 50.00 3.26 -14.36
CA PRO A 484 50.31 2.61 -13.09
C PRO A 484 51.09 3.51 -12.11
N LEU A 485 50.73 3.41 -10.84
CA LEU A 485 51.41 4.04 -9.71
C LEU A 485 52.64 3.24 -9.27
N ALA A 486 53.62 3.94 -8.70
CA ALA A 486 54.70 3.30 -7.96
C ALA A 486 54.15 2.54 -6.74
N ALA A 487 54.73 1.39 -6.41
CA ALA A 487 54.26 0.52 -5.32
C ALA A 487 54.11 1.26 -3.98
N GLY A 488 55.11 2.08 -3.61
CA GLY A 488 55.08 2.91 -2.40
C GLY A 488 54.01 4.02 -2.41
N ALA A 489 53.43 4.36 -3.55
CA ALA A 489 52.36 5.37 -3.65
C ALA A 489 50.95 4.77 -3.59
N LEU A 490 50.79 3.45 -3.66
CA LEU A 490 49.47 2.79 -3.69
C LEU A 490 48.66 3.07 -2.43
N SER A 491 47.55 3.79 -2.60
CA SER A 491 46.68 4.21 -1.50
C SER A 491 45.24 3.79 -1.85
N PRO A 492 44.82 2.58 -1.44
CA PRO A 492 43.45 2.13 -1.65
C PRO A 492 42.50 2.90 -0.73
N PHE A 493 41.31 3.19 -1.22
CA PHE A 493 40.27 3.89 -0.47
C PHE A 493 38.88 3.36 -0.82
N SER A 494 37.94 3.57 0.09
CA SER A 494 36.52 3.35 -0.12
C SER A 494 35.69 4.50 0.43
N PHE A 495 34.43 4.58 0.03
CA PHE A 495 33.44 5.51 0.57
C PHE A 495 32.04 4.92 0.41
N GLY A 496 31.13 5.18 1.34
CA GLY A 496 29.72 4.78 1.26
C GLY A 496 28.89 5.74 0.39
N GLY A 497 27.88 5.22 -0.29
CA GLY A 497 26.84 5.98 -0.99
C GLY A 497 27.39 7.15 -1.84
N PRO A 498 27.04 8.41 -1.51
CA PRO A 498 27.44 9.60 -2.27
C PRO A 498 28.87 10.11 -1.93
N GLY A 499 29.65 9.41 -1.12
CA GLY A 499 30.99 9.85 -0.69
C GLY A 499 31.16 10.01 0.83
N SER A 500 30.35 9.33 1.64
CA SER A 500 30.45 9.32 3.10
C SER A 500 31.37 8.21 3.60
N ALA A 501 31.61 8.15 4.92
CA ALA A 501 32.32 7.05 5.60
C ALA A 501 33.60 6.57 4.85
N PRO A 502 34.63 7.43 4.71
CA PRO A 502 35.86 7.04 4.02
C PRO A 502 36.46 5.83 4.71
N GLY A 503 36.90 4.84 3.92
CA GLY A 503 37.44 3.60 4.41
C GLY A 503 38.75 3.21 3.73
N VAL A 504 39.40 2.19 4.29
CA VAL A 504 40.66 1.63 3.78
C VAL A 504 40.41 0.17 3.42
N PRO A 505 40.15 -0.17 2.15
CA PRO A 505 40.01 -1.55 1.72
C PRO A 505 41.38 -2.25 1.61
N ALA A 506 41.39 -3.57 1.73
CA ALA A 506 42.61 -4.38 1.66
C ALA A 506 43.03 -4.68 0.21
N LEU A 507 44.32 -4.54 -0.07
CA LEU A 507 44.96 -5.02 -1.29
C LEU A 507 45.13 -6.55 -1.21
N GLY A 508 44.48 -7.25 -2.13
CA GLY A 508 44.56 -8.69 -2.28
C GLY A 508 45.92 -9.18 -2.84
N GLN A 509 46.18 -10.47 -2.65
CA GLN A 509 47.38 -11.18 -3.13
C GLN A 509 47.56 -11.11 -4.66
N GLY A 510 46.48 -10.88 -5.41
CA GLY A 510 46.51 -10.69 -6.87
C GLY A 510 47.05 -9.33 -7.32
N SER A 511 47.32 -8.40 -6.39
CA SER A 511 47.84 -7.07 -6.76
C SER A 511 49.25 -7.17 -7.33
N THR A 512 49.48 -6.55 -8.48
CA THR A 512 50.78 -6.43 -9.15
C THR A 512 51.16 -4.96 -9.30
N ARG A 513 52.30 -4.67 -9.95
CA ARG A 513 52.68 -3.28 -10.26
C ARG A 513 51.77 -2.61 -11.29
N SER A 514 51.00 -3.37 -12.07
CA SER A 514 50.16 -2.87 -13.16
C SER A 514 48.67 -3.21 -13.02
N ALA A 515 48.26 -3.94 -11.98
CA ALA A 515 46.87 -4.27 -11.70
C ALA A 515 46.66 -4.41 -10.18
N TYR A 516 45.66 -3.73 -9.63
CA TYR A 516 45.42 -3.65 -8.19
C TYR A 516 44.16 -4.44 -7.84
N ALA A 517 44.29 -5.44 -6.98
CA ALA A 517 43.17 -6.27 -6.55
C ALA A 517 42.69 -5.80 -5.18
N LEU A 518 41.42 -5.40 -5.06
CA LEU A 518 40.75 -5.06 -3.81
C LEU A 518 39.78 -6.17 -3.44
N GLN A 519 39.83 -6.61 -2.18
CA GLN A 519 38.89 -7.60 -1.64
C GLN A 519 37.69 -6.89 -1.02
N LEU A 520 36.49 -7.24 -1.48
CA LEU A 520 35.25 -6.57 -1.13
C LEU A 520 34.35 -7.50 -0.31
N LEU A 521 33.85 -6.99 0.82
CA LEU A 521 32.88 -7.69 1.68
C LEU A 521 31.47 -7.08 1.60
N HIS A 522 31.38 -5.89 0.99
CA HIS A 522 30.13 -5.22 0.70
C HIS A 522 30.28 -4.33 -0.53
N PHE A 523 29.19 -3.75 -1.00
CA PHE A 523 29.18 -2.77 -2.07
C PHE A 523 29.27 -1.36 -1.53
N SER A 524 30.00 -0.52 -2.24
CA SER A 524 30.19 0.91 -2.00
C SER A 524 31.03 1.50 -3.14
N GLY A 525 31.60 2.70 -2.95
CA GLY A 525 32.66 3.23 -3.81
C GLY A 525 34.03 2.70 -3.43
N TYR A 526 34.84 2.31 -4.41
CA TYR A 526 36.19 1.77 -4.23
C TYR A 526 37.17 2.34 -5.24
N GLY A 527 38.41 2.60 -4.82
CA GLY A 527 39.45 3.07 -5.73
C GLY A 527 40.86 2.99 -5.19
N VAL A 528 41.81 3.36 -6.04
CA VAL A 528 43.23 3.50 -5.68
C VAL A 528 43.74 4.85 -6.20
N ALA A 529 44.45 5.58 -5.33
CA ALA A 529 45.12 6.83 -5.67
C ALA A 529 46.59 6.82 -5.23
N GLY A 530 47.37 7.76 -5.75
CA GLY A 530 48.74 8.02 -5.30
C GLY A 530 48.75 8.81 -4.00
N GLY A 531 49.44 8.34 -2.97
CA GLY A 531 49.54 9.02 -1.69
C GLY A 531 50.81 8.68 -0.93
N SER A 532 51.28 9.64 -0.12
CA SER A 532 52.39 9.50 0.82
C SER A 532 51.98 8.75 2.09
N ASP A 533 52.95 8.36 2.91
CA ASP A 533 52.68 7.71 4.21
C ASP A 533 51.85 8.59 5.14
N ALA A 534 52.12 9.90 5.16
CA ALA A 534 51.38 10.84 6.00
C ALA A 534 49.91 10.97 5.56
N GLU A 535 49.66 11.04 4.26
CA GLU A 535 48.30 11.14 3.71
C GLU A 535 47.50 9.84 3.88
N ARG A 536 48.16 8.68 3.78
CA ARG A 536 47.53 7.39 4.11
C ARG A 536 47.19 7.28 5.58
N ALA A 537 48.08 7.71 6.46
CA ALA A 537 47.80 7.79 7.90
C ALA A 537 46.63 8.74 8.18
N GLU A 538 46.52 9.85 7.44
CA GLU A 538 45.37 10.75 7.51
C GLU A 538 44.08 10.08 7.06
N LEU A 539 44.06 9.36 5.93
CA LEU A 539 42.88 8.59 5.50
C LEU A 539 42.49 7.55 6.55
N ALA A 540 43.46 6.79 7.07
CA ALA A 540 43.22 5.80 8.11
C ALA A 540 42.64 6.45 9.39
N ALA A 541 43.16 7.61 9.80
CA ALA A 541 42.61 8.37 10.93
C ALA A 541 41.19 8.88 10.66
N ARG A 542 40.90 9.35 9.44
CA ARG A 542 39.53 9.72 9.02
C ARG A 542 38.59 8.51 9.05
N ALA A 543 39.05 7.35 8.58
CA ALA A 543 38.30 6.10 8.60
C ALA A 543 38.03 5.60 10.03
N VAL A 544 38.96 5.80 10.96
CA VAL A 544 38.76 5.50 12.39
C VAL A 544 37.74 6.45 13.03
N LYS A 545 37.78 7.74 12.68
CA LYS A 545 36.91 8.76 13.27
C LYS A 545 35.48 8.75 12.73
N TYR A 546 35.32 8.42 11.45
CA TYR A 546 34.05 8.57 10.73
C TYR A 546 33.54 7.29 10.07
N GLY A 547 34.29 6.19 10.12
CA GLY A 547 33.87 4.88 9.64
C GLY A 547 33.24 4.06 10.77
N SER A 548 32.20 3.30 10.45
CA SER A 548 31.61 2.30 11.36
C SER A 548 32.52 1.06 11.58
N GLU A 549 33.76 1.10 11.09
CA GLU A 549 34.68 -0.04 11.00
C GLU A 549 36.14 0.36 11.33
N ALA A 550 36.32 1.17 12.38
CA ALA A 550 37.62 1.74 12.76
C ALA A 550 38.74 0.69 12.93
N LEU A 551 38.43 -0.47 13.51
CA LEU A 551 39.40 -1.57 13.70
C LEU A 551 39.74 -2.26 12.36
N THR A 552 38.76 -2.45 11.47
CA THR A 552 38.99 -2.99 10.12
C THR A 552 39.91 -2.10 9.30
N ALA A 553 39.73 -0.78 9.37
CA ALA A 553 40.61 0.17 8.69
C ALA A 553 42.07 0.07 9.18
N GLN A 554 42.28 -0.11 10.48
CA GLN A 554 43.62 -0.31 11.06
C GLN A 554 44.25 -1.63 10.61
N ILE A 555 43.48 -2.72 10.58
CA ILE A 555 43.95 -4.02 10.08
C ILE A 555 44.33 -3.91 8.60
N ASN A 556 43.46 -3.30 7.79
CA ASN A 556 43.71 -3.15 6.35
C ASN A 556 44.91 -2.24 6.07
N ASP A 557 45.17 -1.21 6.87
CA ASP A 557 46.38 -0.38 6.73
C ASP A 557 47.67 -1.21 6.97
N LEU A 558 47.69 -2.06 8.01
CA LEU A 558 48.80 -2.98 8.27
C LEU A 558 49.02 -3.96 7.10
N LEU A 559 47.93 -4.56 6.59
CA LEU A 559 47.99 -5.47 5.45
C LEU A 559 48.44 -4.77 4.16
N ASN A 560 47.96 -3.55 3.93
CA ASN A 560 48.35 -2.73 2.78
C ASN A 560 49.83 -2.33 2.84
N ALA A 561 50.35 -1.97 4.02
CA ALA A 561 51.75 -1.69 4.23
C ALA A 561 52.64 -2.90 3.90
N GLN A 562 52.24 -4.10 4.35
CA GLN A 562 52.92 -5.35 4.01
C GLN A 562 52.88 -5.61 2.49
N ARG A 563 51.74 -5.40 1.84
CA ARG A 563 51.59 -5.62 0.40
C ARG A 563 52.49 -4.69 -0.42
N ARG A 564 52.58 -3.41 -0.05
CA ARG A 564 53.49 -2.45 -0.71
C ARG A 564 54.94 -2.89 -0.61
N ARG A 565 55.40 -3.32 0.57
CA ARG A 565 56.77 -3.86 0.75
C ARG A 565 57.04 -5.06 -0.16
N ALA A 566 56.09 -5.99 -0.25
CA ALA A 566 56.20 -7.14 -1.13
C ALA A 566 56.32 -6.75 -2.62
N LEU A 567 55.54 -5.76 -3.07
CA LEU A 567 55.61 -5.21 -4.44
C LEU A 567 56.94 -4.50 -4.74
N GLU A 568 57.59 -3.99 -3.70
CA GLU A 568 58.93 -3.37 -3.75
C GLU A 568 60.08 -4.38 -3.59
N GLY A 569 59.78 -5.65 -3.30
CA GLY A 569 60.78 -6.69 -3.04
C GLY A 569 61.49 -6.53 -1.68
N GLN A 570 60.88 -5.78 -0.75
CA GLN A 570 61.40 -5.59 0.61
C GLN A 570 60.94 -6.71 1.55
N PRO A 571 61.71 -7.01 2.62
CA PRO A 571 61.26 -7.93 3.65
C PRO A 571 60.01 -7.39 4.37
N GLY A 572 59.10 -8.30 4.71
CA GLY A 572 57.89 -7.99 5.46
C GLY A 572 58.14 -7.47 6.87
N ASP A 573 57.13 -6.89 7.51
CA ASP A 573 57.17 -6.59 8.96
C ASP A 573 57.12 -7.91 9.77
N PRO A 574 58.17 -8.26 10.53
CA PRO A 574 58.18 -9.48 11.33
C PRO A 574 57.13 -9.50 12.44
N GLN A 575 56.63 -8.34 12.88
CA GLN A 575 55.61 -8.22 13.94
C GLN A 575 54.19 -8.04 13.40
N LEU A 576 53.99 -8.14 12.09
CA LEU A 576 52.68 -7.92 11.46
C LEU A 576 51.58 -8.75 12.12
N TRP A 577 51.84 -10.04 12.29
CA TRP A 577 50.83 -10.98 12.78
C TRP A 577 50.49 -10.77 14.25
N ASP A 578 51.44 -10.37 15.08
CA ASP A 578 51.18 -10.02 16.48
C ASP A 578 50.28 -8.77 16.59
N LYS A 579 50.55 -7.75 15.77
CA LYS A 579 49.74 -6.52 15.72
C LYS A 579 48.32 -6.79 15.23
N VAL A 580 48.18 -7.57 14.16
CA VAL A 580 46.86 -7.93 13.61
C VAL A 580 46.08 -8.81 14.58
N ALA A 581 46.73 -9.79 15.23
CA ALA A 581 46.07 -10.63 16.23
C ALA A 581 45.56 -9.82 17.43
N ALA A 582 46.32 -8.82 17.90
CA ALA A 582 45.86 -7.95 18.99
C ALA A 582 44.58 -7.17 18.61
N LEU A 583 44.53 -6.59 17.41
CA LEU A 583 43.35 -5.86 16.92
C LEU A 583 42.14 -6.78 16.70
N MET A 584 42.35 -7.97 16.12
CA MET A 584 41.30 -8.96 15.91
C MET A 584 40.71 -9.48 17.23
N GLN A 585 41.55 -9.66 18.25
CA GLN A 585 41.13 -10.07 19.57
C GLN A 585 40.35 -8.97 20.30
N GLN A 586 40.73 -7.70 20.13
CA GLN A 586 39.97 -6.56 20.65
C GLN A 586 38.58 -6.49 20.00
N MET A 587 38.52 -6.54 18.67
CA MET A 587 37.27 -6.53 17.92
C MET A 587 36.33 -7.67 18.32
N TYR A 588 36.87 -8.87 18.61
CA TYR A 588 36.06 -9.98 19.10
C TYR A 588 35.44 -9.69 20.47
N GLN A 589 36.21 -9.13 21.41
CA GLN A 589 35.74 -8.89 22.78
C GLN A 589 34.71 -7.75 22.84
N GLU A 590 34.90 -6.72 22.02
CA GLU A 590 34.06 -5.51 22.02
C GLU A 590 32.80 -5.69 21.17
N ASP A 591 32.93 -6.26 19.96
CA ASP A 591 31.86 -6.19 18.94
C ASP A 591 31.17 -7.53 18.66
N VAL A 592 31.70 -8.65 19.17
CA VAL A 592 31.22 -10.00 18.82
C VAL A 592 30.75 -10.76 20.05
N ALA A 593 31.63 -10.96 21.03
CA ALA A 593 31.38 -11.82 22.19
C ALA A 593 30.09 -11.45 22.97
N PRO A 594 29.74 -10.18 23.20
CA PRO A 594 28.53 -9.82 23.95
C PRO A 594 27.22 -10.27 23.29
N TYR A 595 27.20 -10.42 21.97
CA TYR A 595 25.97 -10.62 21.18
C TYR A 595 25.70 -12.09 20.83
N LEU A 596 26.66 -12.99 21.03
CA LEU A 596 26.54 -14.40 20.60
C LEU A 596 25.34 -15.12 21.23
N ALA A 597 25.08 -14.88 22.52
CA ALA A 597 23.96 -15.50 23.23
C ALA A 597 22.60 -14.98 22.73
N GLU A 598 22.50 -13.67 22.48
CA GLU A 598 21.27 -13.03 22.00
C GLU A 598 20.90 -13.50 20.59
N VAL A 599 21.88 -13.56 19.69
CA VAL A 599 21.73 -14.03 18.30
C VAL A 599 21.28 -15.48 18.23
N SER A 600 21.82 -16.33 19.11
CA SER A 600 21.52 -17.77 19.10
C SER A 600 20.04 -18.05 19.43
N GLY A 601 19.41 -17.23 20.27
CA GLY A 601 18.08 -17.50 20.82
C GLY A 601 16.90 -16.84 20.11
N HIS A 602 17.14 -15.88 19.21
CA HIS A 602 16.05 -15.09 18.61
C HIS A 602 16.27 -14.84 17.13
N CYS A 603 15.24 -15.05 16.32
CA CYS A 603 15.32 -14.80 14.88
C CYS A 603 15.59 -13.32 14.56
N ALA A 604 14.87 -12.40 15.22
CA ALA A 604 15.00 -10.97 14.95
C ALA A 604 16.41 -10.42 15.26
N ALA A 605 16.99 -10.78 16.41
CA ALA A 605 18.37 -10.42 16.76
C ALA A 605 19.36 -11.06 15.78
N GLY A 606 19.08 -12.31 15.39
CA GLY A 606 19.74 -13.02 14.31
C GLY A 606 19.82 -12.26 12.99
N GLU A 607 18.67 -11.87 12.46
CA GLU A 607 18.55 -11.14 11.20
C GLU A 607 19.31 -9.80 11.26
N ALA A 608 19.28 -9.12 12.41
CA ALA A 608 19.96 -7.85 12.62
C ALA A 608 21.50 -7.98 12.74
N LEU A 609 22.00 -8.97 13.49
CA LEU A 609 23.40 -9.01 13.92
C LEU A 609 24.26 -10.05 13.18
N THR A 610 23.66 -11.06 12.55
CA THR A 610 24.39 -12.06 11.74
C THR A 610 25.30 -11.43 10.68
N PRO A 611 24.90 -10.36 9.95
CA PRO A 611 25.80 -9.70 9.00
C PRO A 611 27.07 -9.12 9.64
N ALA A 612 26.98 -8.60 10.87
CA ALA A 612 28.13 -8.08 11.61
C ALA A 612 29.03 -9.22 12.10
N LEU A 613 28.44 -10.29 12.62
CA LEU A 613 29.16 -11.48 13.07
C LEU A 613 29.94 -12.18 11.93
N LEU A 614 29.29 -12.39 10.78
CA LEU A 614 29.93 -12.98 9.61
C LEU A 614 31.03 -12.08 9.03
N ARG A 615 30.92 -10.75 9.19
CA ARG A 615 31.98 -9.82 8.80
C ARG A 615 33.26 -10.09 9.60
N TRP A 616 33.15 -10.29 10.91
CA TRP A 616 34.30 -10.61 11.76
C TRP A 616 34.94 -11.94 11.33
N VAL A 617 34.14 -12.99 11.08
CA VAL A 617 34.65 -14.29 10.58
C VAL A 617 35.41 -14.13 9.27
N ARG A 618 34.84 -13.40 8.30
CA ARG A 618 35.51 -13.14 7.02
C ARG A 618 36.78 -12.33 7.16
N GLN A 619 36.84 -11.40 8.13
CA GLN A 619 38.06 -10.66 8.42
C GLN A 619 39.15 -11.62 8.95
N VAL A 620 38.81 -12.60 9.80
CA VAL A 620 39.74 -13.67 10.23
C VAL A 620 40.25 -14.46 9.02
N GLU A 621 39.36 -14.85 8.10
CA GLU A 621 39.72 -15.61 6.90
C GLU A 621 40.65 -14.81 5.97
N LEU A 622 40.35 -13.53 5.76
CA LEU A 622 41.14 -12.63 4.91
C LEU A 622 42.53 -12.35 5.49
N VAL A 623 42.63 -12.27 6.81
CA VAL A 623 43.90 -12.12 7.53
C VAL A 623 44.72 -13.42 7.46
N GLY A 624 44.09 -14.60 7.53
CA GLY A 624 44.78 -15.88 7.39
C GLY A 624 45.66 -16.27 8.59
N SER A 625 45.52 -15.60 9.74
CA SER A 625 46.30 -15.88 10.95
C SER A 625 45.71 -17.09 11.69
N GLY A 626 46.44 -18.21 11.74
CA GLY A 626 46.10 -19.34 12.61
C GLY A 626 46.10 -18.88 14.08
N GLY A 627 44.92 -18.81 14.70
CA GLY A 627 44.80 -18.34 16.10
C GLY A 627 43.37 -18.10 16.59
N PHE A 628 42.43 -17.84 15.68
CA PHE A 628 41.03 -17.52 16.00
C PHE A 628 40.04 -18.66 15.76
N GLY A 629 40.51 -19.90 15.59
CA GLY A 629 39.65 -21.03 15.22
C GLY A 629 38.52 -21.31 16.21
N VAL A 630 38.78 -21.13 17.51
CA VAL A 630 37.76 -21.31 18.56
C VAL A 630 36.68 -20.22 18.45
N GLN A 631 37.09 -18.96 18.34
CA GLN A 631 36.19 -17.81 18.22
C GLN A 631 35.35 -17.88 16.93
N VAL A 632 35.97 -18.25 15.80
CA VAL A 632 35.24 -18.51 14.54
C VAL A 632 34.20 -19.62 14.73
N GLY A 633 34.57 -20.71 15.42
CA GLY A 633 33.63 -21.76 15.81
C GLY A 633 32.43 -21.20 16.58
N SER A 634 32.68 -20.44 17.66
CA SER A 634 31.63 -19.85 18.50
C SER A 634 30.70 -18.90 17.72
N VAL A 635 31.25 -18.09 16.82
CA VAL A 635 30.44 -17.20 15.97
C VAL A 635 29.58 -18.00 15.00
N MET A 636 30.16 -18.98 14.31
CA MET A 636 29.42 -19.80 13.35
C MET A 636 28.38 -20.68 14.03
N ASP A 637 28.62 -21.15 15.25
CA ASP A 637 27.64 -21.87 16.07
C ASP A 637 26.46 -20.96 16.41
N ALA A 638 26.71 -19.71 16.82
CA ALA A 638 25.66 -18.73 17.10
C ALA A 638 24.84 -18.38 15.86
N VAL A 639 25.48 -18.19 14.70
CA VAL A 639 24.81 -17.93 13.42
C VAL A 639 23.95 -19.14 13.00
N ARG A 640 24.46 -20.36 13.14
CA ARG A 640 23.69 -21.58 12.87
C ARG A 640 22.49 -21.73 13.81
N ALA A 641 22.68 -21.49 15.10
CA ALA A 641 21.61 -21.51 16.10
C ALA A 641 20.54 -20.44 15.81
N SER A 642 20.96 -19.26 15.36
CA SER A 642 20.04 -18.20 14.96
C SER A 642 19.13 -18.60 13.80
N VAL A 643 19.69 -19.24 12.77
CA VAL A 643 18.92 -19.74 11.62
C VAL A 643 17.97 -20.86 12.07
N GLN A 644 18.38 -21.72 12.99
CA GLN A 644 17.51 -22.73 13.60
C GLN A 644 16.34 -22.08 14.34
N SER A 645 16.59 -21.04 15.13
CA SER A 645 15.57 -20.25 15.82
C SER A 645 14.61 -19.59 14.84
N CYS A 646 15.11 -19.03 13.73
CA CYS A 646 14.27 -18.52 12.64
C CYS A 646 13.39 -19.59 12.02
N LEU A 647 13.93 -20.78 11.68
CA LEU A 647 13.13 -21.88 11.15
C LEU A 647 12.04 -22.27 12.15
N HIS A 648 12.35 -22.36 13.45
CA HIS A 648 11.38 -22.69 14.48
C HIS A 648 10.29 -21.63 14.62
N GLU A 649 10.64 -20.36 14.78
CA GLU A 649 9.67 -19.23 14.85
C GLU A 649 8.83 -19.12 13.57
N GLN A 650 9.39 -19.51 12.41
CA GLN A 650 8.69 -19.48 11.13
C GLN A 650 7.89 -20.75 10.83
N THR A 651 7.93 -21.79 11.66
CA THR A 651 7.21 -23.05 11.41
C THR A 651 6.33 -23.51 12.57
N ALA A 652 6.62 -23.06 13.80
CA ALA A 652 5.85 -23.38 14.99
C ALA A 652 4.97 -22.18 15.43
N PRO A 653 3.72 -22.43 15.86
CA PRO A 653 3.00 -23.70 15.77
C PRO A 653 2.58 -24.07 14.33
N CYS A 654 2.57 -23.10 13.41
CA CYS A 654 2.22 -23.29 12.00
C CYS A 654 2.85 -22.23 11.09
N VAL A 655 2.81 -22.45 9.78
CA VAL A 655 3.22 -21.48 8.74
C VAL A 655 2.01 -20.67 8.27
N LEU A 656 2.10 -19.34 8.24
CA LEU A 656 1.02 -18.53 7.69
C LEU A 656 0.86 -18.82 6.18
N PRO A 657 -0.37 -19.10 5.69
CA PRO A 657 -0.62 -19.57 4.32
C PRO A 657 -0.63 -18.42 3.29
N ASP A 658 0.32 -17.49 3.39
CA ASP A 658 0.47 -16.34 2.50
C ASP A 658 1.85 -16.33 1.81
N LEU A 659 1.93 -15.68 0.64
CA LEU A 659 3.15 -15.64 -0.16
C LEU A 659 4.33 -14.97 0.56
N THR A 660 4.08 -13.97 1.40
CA THR A 660 5.15 -13.24 2.11
C THR A 660 5.82 -14.16 3.12
N SER A 661 5.02 -14.84 3.94
CA SER A 661 5.48 -15.78 4.95
C SER A 661 6.20 -16.98 4.33
N LEU A 662 5.66 -17.53 3.23
CA LEU A 662 6.28 -18.65 2.51
C LEU A 662 7.61 -18.25 1.84
N ASN A 663 7.69 -17.07 1.22
CA ASN A 663 8.95 -16.57 0.65
C ASN A 663 10.00 -16.32 1.74
N LYS A 664 9.59 -15.78 2.90
CA LYS A 664 10.49 -15.63 4.05
C LYS A 664 11.03 -16.98 4.50
N LEU A 665 10.18 -18.00 4.60
CA LEU A 665 10.57 -19.36 4.95
C LEU A 665 11.56 -19.96 3.93
N LEU A 666 11.32 -19.81 2.63
CA LEU A 666 12.23 -20.27 1.57
C LEU A 666 13.60 -19.59 1.67
N GLY A 667 13.64 -18.28 1.95
CA GLY A 667 14.89 -17.56 2.21
C GLY A 667 15.65 -18.09 3.43
N THR A 668 14.94 -18.42 4.52
CA THR A 668 15.54 -19.02 5.72
C THR A 668 16.06 -20.43 5.47
N ILE A 669 15.30 -21.26 4.74
CA ILE A 669 15.71 -22.61 4.31
C ILE A 669 17.00 -22.51 3.48
N ARG A 670 17.09 -21.57 2.55
CA ARG A 670 18.31 -21.36 1.77
C ARG A 670 19.50 -21.00 2.64
N LYS A 671 19.32 -20.12 3.63
CA LYS A 671 20.37 -19.80 4.63
C LYS A 671 20.78 -21.04 5.43
N ALA A 672 19.82 -21.88 5.83
CA ALA A 672 20.09 -23.12 6.55
C ALA A 672 20.98 -24.07 5.73
N GLN A 673 20.65 -24.26 4.45
CA GLN A 673 21.44 -25.07 3.53
C GLN A 673 22.86 -24.53 3.31
N LEU A 674 23.01 -23.21 3.18
CA LEU A 674 24.32 -22.57 3.04
C LEU A 674 25.21 -22.75 4.28
N LEU A 675 24.59 -22.87 5.46
CA LEU A 675 25.28 -22.95 6.75
C LEU A 675 25.34 -24.38 7.32
N GLY A 676 24.72 -25.36 6.65
CA GLY A 676 24.64 -26.75 7.12
C GLY A 676 23.73 -26.94 8.35
N VAL A 677 22.66 -26.15 8.46
CA VAL A 677 21.60 -26.28 9.46
C VAL A 677 20.49 -27.20 8.91
N ASP A 678 19.91 -28.04 9.76
CA ASP A 678 18.84 -28.97 9.37
C ASP A 678 17.54 -28.22 9.01
N ASP A 679 17.08 -28.40 7.78
CA ASP A 679 15.89 -27.76 7.20
C ASP A 679 14.80 -28.77 6.80
N ASN A 680 15.04 -30.08 7.00
CA ASN A 680 14.20 -31.16 6.45
C ASN A 680 12.72 -31.10 6.87
N HIS A 681 12.42 -30.49 8.02
CA HIS A 681 11.06 -30.39 8.55
C HIS A 681 10.35 -29.09 8.17
N ALA A 682 11.08 -28.10 7.63
CA ALA A 682 10.55 -26.75 7.42
C ALA A 682 9.42 -26.72 6.38
N LEU A 683 9.59 -27.44 5.27
CA LEU A 683 8.57 -27.55 4.22
C LEU A 683 7.44 -28.54 4.55
N LEU A 684 7.66 -29.41 5.54
CA LEU A 684 6.65 -30.35 6.04
C LEU A 684 5.78 -29.74 7.15
N ALA A 685 6.14 -28.56 7.65
CA ALA A 685 5.39 -27.88 8.69
C ALA A 685 3.96 -27.57 8.22
N PRO A 686 2.93 -27.78 9.07
CA PRO A 686 1.55 -27.47 8.72
C PRO A 686 1.37 -25.96 8.58
N THR A 687 0.50 -25.56 7.65
CA THR A 687 0.03 -24.18 7.57
C THR A 687 -1.01 -23.88 8.66
N CYS A 688 -1.23 -22.61 8.94
CA CYS A 688 -2.25 -22.17 9.88
C CYS A 688 -3.64 -22.38 9.25
N GLY A 689 -4.56 -22.97 10.00
CA GLY A 689 -5.88 -23.37 9.53
C GLY A 689 -6.63 -24.28 10.50
N TRP A 690 -7.85 -24.65 10.13
CA TRP A 690 -8.67 -25.56 10.93
C TRP A 690 -8.20 -27.02 10.79
N GLN A 691 -8.12 -27.72 11.91
CA GLN A 691 -7.85 -29.16 11.99
C GLN A 691 -8.83 -29.84 12.93
N GLY A 692 -9.05 -31.14 12.76
CA GLY A 692 -9.92 -31.93 13.63
C GLY A 692 -10.80 -32.91 12.87
N SER A 693 -11.95 -33.26 13.42
CA SER A 693 -12.86 -34.24 12.81
C SER A 693 -14.24 -33.66 12.54
N LEU A 694 -14.83 -34.06 11.42
CA LEU A 694 -16.18 -33.74 11.02
C LEU A 694 -16.93 -35.03 10.68
N LYS A 695 -18.19 -35.14 11.10
CA LYS A 695 -19.03 -36.28 10.77
C LYS A 695 -20.48 -35.86 10.52
N ARG A 696 -21.10 -36.36 9.46
CA ARG A 696 -22.53 -36.25 9.18
C ARG A 696 -23.15 -37.64 9.19
N SER A 697 -24.22 -37.83 9.96
CA SER A 697 -25.00 -39.06 10.04
C SER A 697 -26.44 -38.76 9.65
N LEU A 698 -26.94 -39.44 8.62
CA LEU A 698 -28.30 -39.33 8.10
C LEU A 698 -29.02 -40.67 8.32
N HIS A 699 -30.12 -40.64 9.04
CA HIS A 699 -31.02 -41.77 9.25
C HIS A 699 -32.44 -41.37 8.82
N LYS A 700 -33.02 -42.07 7.86
CA LYS A 700 -34.39 -41.84 7.40
C LYS A 700 -35.18 -43.13 7.49
N ASP A 701 -36.33 -43.10 8.15
CA ASP A 701 -37.25 -44.23 8.26
C ASP A 701 -38.67 -43.74 7.98
N ALA A 702 -39.16 -44.01 6.78
CA ALA A 702 -40.45 -43.54 6.31
C ALA A 702 -41.35 -44.71 5.95
N GLN A 703 -42.61 -44.66 6.39
CA GLN A 703 -43.62 -45.64 6.02
C GLN A 703 -44.89 -44.93 5.53
N THR A 704 -45.36 -45.29 4.33
CA THR A 704 -46.55 -44.70 3.71
C THR A 704 -47.52 -45.76 3.21
N THR A 705 -48.80 -45.38 3.14
CA THR A 705 -49.88 -46.23 2.61
C THR A 705 -50.61 -45.45 1.51
N PRO A 706 -50.00 -45.35 0.30
CA PRO A 706 -50.46 -44.40 -0.72
C PRO A 706 -51.84 -44.74 -1.31
N GLN A 707 -52.28 -46.00 -1.20
CA GLN A 707 -53.60 -46.46 -1.60
C GLN A 707 -54.09 -47.52 -0.60
N PRO A 708 -55.42 -47.73 -0.49
CA PRO A 708 -55.93 -48.93 0.18
C PRO A 708 -55.25 -50.17 -0.42
N ASN A 709 -54.68 -51.01 0.43
CA ASN A 709 -53.98 -52.26 0.06
C ASN A 709 -52.53 -52.11 -0.48
N VAL A 710 -51.91 -50.94 -0.39
CA VAL A 710 -50.47 -50.74 -0.71
C VAL A 710 -49.76 -50.15 0.50
N SER A 711 -48.68 -50.79 0.98
CA SER A 711 -47.75 -50.20 1.94
C SER A 711 -46.35 -50.07 1.36
N GLN A 712 -45.68 -48.98 1.69
CA GLN A 712 -44.29 -48.70 1.32
C GLN A 712 -43.51 -48.33 2.57
N ALA A 713 -42.33 -48.92 2.75
CA ALA A 713 -41.39 -48.56 3.80
C ALA A 713 -40.03 -48.29 3.17
N PHE A 714 -39.33 -47.28 3.68
CA PHE A 714 -38.02 -46.85 3.22
C PHE A 714 -37.14 -46.54 4.42
N LYS A 715 -36.02 -47.23 4.54
CA LYS A 715 -34.97 -46.97 5.53
C LYS A 715 -33.69 -46.56 4.80
N LYS A 716 -32.99 -45.54 5.28
CA LYS A 716 -31.73 -45.05 4.70
C LYS A 716 -30.81 -44.60 5.83
N ASP A 717 -29.65 -45.22 5.93
CA ASP A 717 -28.55 -44.89 6.80
C ASP A 717 -27.37 -44.44 5.95
N ALA A 718 -26.83 -43.25 6.23
CA ALA A 718 -25.66 -42.74 5.54
C ALA A 718 -24.74 -42.00 6.50
N GLU A 719 -23.43 -42.15 6.29
CA GLU A 719 -22.42 -41.49 7.10
C GLU A 719 -21.32 -40.91 6.23
N LEU A 720 -20.88 -39.70 6.57
CA LEU A 720 -19.70 -39.04 6.04
C LEU A 720 -18.79 -38.68 7.22
N SER A 721 -17.51 -39.03 7.15
CA SER A 721 -16.48 -38.65 8.13
C SER A 721 -15.29 -38.02 7.41
N ILE A 722 -14.82 -36.86 7.88
CA ILE A 722 -13.67 -36.13 7.32
C ILE A 722 -12.69 -35.84 8.45
N ASP A 723 -11.44 -36.24 8.27
CA ASP A 723 -10.31 -35.82 9.11
C ASP A 723 -9.64 -34.62 8.45
N LEU A 724 -9.79 -33.44 9.06
CA LEU A 724 -9.26 -32.17 8.57
C LEU A 724 -7.82 -31.97 9.02
N THR A 725 -6.96 -31.71 8.05
CA THR A 725 -5.59 -31.26 8.24
C THR A 725 -5.33 -30.00 7.42
N PRO A 726 -4.54 -29.04 7.91
CA PRO A 726 -4.04 -27.96 7.06
C PRO A 726 -2.98 -28.53 6.08
N PRO A 727 -2.82 -27.94 4.88
CA PRO A 727 -1.74 -28.31 3.99
C PRO A 727 -0.39 -28.01 4.63
N SER A 728 0.63 -28.78 4.26
CA SER A 728 2.03 -28.43 4.53
C SER A 728 2.45 -27.17 3.77
N ALA A 729 3.53 -26.51 4.21
CA ALA A 729 4.09 -25.37 3.49
C ALA A 729 4.46 -25.70 2.03
N ALA A 730 4.97 -26.91 1.77
CA ALA A 730 5.23 -27.40 0.41
C ALA A 730 3.97 -27.49 -0.45
N GLU A 731 2.91 -28.10 0.09
CA GLU A 731 1.63 -28.21 -0.62
C GLU A 731 1.02 -26.83 -0.88
N MET A 732 1.11 -25.92 0.10
CA MET A 732 0.58 -24.56 -0.03
C MET A 732 1.30 -23.77 -1.14
N LEU A 733 2.61 -23.96 -1.32
CA LEU A 733 3.34 -23.38 -2.45
C LEU A 733 2.80 -23.88 -3.81
N GLU A 734 2.51 -25.17 -3.92
CA GLU A 734 1.92 -25.72 -5.16
C GLU A 734 0.47 -25.28 -5.38
N ILE A 735 -0.31 -25.13 -4.31
CA ILE A 735 -1.67 -24.57 -4.36
C ILE A 735 -1.65 -23.13 -4.85
N LEU A 736 -0.81 -22.27 -4.26
CA LEU A 736 -0.67 -20.86 -4.66
C LEU A 736 -0.12 -20.71 -6.08
N ALA A 737 0.68 -21.67 -6.53
CA ALA A 737 1.16 -21.73 -7.91
C ALA A 737 0.11 -22.29 -8.90
N GLY A 738 -1.07 -22.68 -8.43
CA GLY A 738 -2.14 -23.25 -9.25
C GLY A 738 -1.87 -24.66 -9.79
N ARG A 739 -0.91 -25.38 -9.18
CA ARG A 739 -0.47 -26.72 -9.62
C ARG A 739 -0.88 -27.83 -8.66
N GLY A 740 -1.40 -27.50 -7.48
CA GLY A 740 -1.77 -28.46 -6.45
C GLY A 740 -3.13 -28.19 -5.81
N ALA A 741 -3.61 -29.19 -5.06
CA ALA A 741 -4.78 -29.10 -4.19
C ALA A 741 -4.50 -29.90 -2.91
N HIS A 742 -5.07 -29.47 -1.78
CA HIS A 742 -5.03 -30.24 -0.54
C HIS A 742 -6.29 -31.09 -0.42
N HIS A 743 -6.12 -32.36 -0.07
CA HIS A 743 -7.20 -33.32 0.04
C HIS A 743 -7.24 -33.91 1.45
N ASN A 744 -8.36 -33.72 2.14
CA ASN A 744 -8.59 -34.33 3.45
C ASN A 744 -9.01 -35.79 3.32
N THR A 745 -8.66 -36.61 4.30
CA THR A 745 -9.10 -38.01 4.33
C THR A 745 -10.60 -38.05 4.58
N THR A 746 -11.36 -38.60 3.63
CA THR A 746 -12.82 -38.69 3.73
C THR A 746 -13.26 -40.14 3.59
N LEU A 747 -14.19 -40.54 4.45
CA LEU A 747 -14.87 -41.83 4.40
C LEU A 747 -16.37 -41.58 4.30
N ALA A 748 -17.03 -42.17 3.32
CA ALA A 748 -18.48 -42.17 3.25
C ALA A 748 -19.04 -43.58 3.12
N SER A 749 -20.15 -43.84 3.80
CA SER A 749 -20.88 -45.11 3.77
C SER A 749 -22.38 -44.89 3.60
N TYR A 750 -23.03 -45.90 3.04
CA TYR A 750 -24.43 -45.86 2.64
C TYR A 750 -25.08 -47.23 2.79
N ASP A 751 -26.28 -47.29 3.37
CA ASP A 751 -27.16 -48.45 3.41
C ASP A 751 -28.62 -47.97 3.29
N ALA A 752 -29.36 -48.44 2.29
CA ALA A 752 -30.77 -48.12 2.11
C ALA A 752 -31.57 -49.39 1.85
N GLN A 753 -32.78 -49.46 2.40
CA GLN A 753 -33.71 -50.56 2.27
C GLN A 753 -35.08 -50.02 1.90
N TYR A 754 -35.64 -50.54 0.82
CA TYR A 754 -36.97 -50.21 0.34
C TYR A 754 -37.82 -51.47 0.32
N LYS A 755 -39.02 -51.36 0.89
CA LYS A 755 -39.99 -52.45 0.95
C LYS A 755 -41.34 -51.95 0.50
N TRP A 756 -41.83 -52.54 -0.57
CA TRP A 756 -43.16 -52.29 -1.11
C TRP A 756 -44.01 -53.54 -0.99
N VAL A 757 -45.25 -53.42 -0.53
CA VAL A 757 -46.20 -54.52 -0.42
C VAL A 757 -47.53 -54.07 -1.01
N ARG A 758 -48.07 -54.87 -1.92
CA ARG A 758 -49.41 -54.69 -2.49
C ARG A 758 -50.24 -55.94 -2.32
N LEU A 759 -51.47 -55.74 -1.89
CA LEU A 759 -52.50 -56.77 -1.83
C LEU A 759 -53.47 -56.52 -2.99
N VAL A 760 -53.58 -57.50 -3.90
CA VAL A 760 -54.55 -57.51 -4.99
C VAL A 760 -55.55 -58.61 -4.70
N SER A 761 -56.84 -58.26 -4.73
CA SER A 761 -57.92 -59.24 -4.64
C SER A 761 -58.80 -59.20 -5.89
N GLY A 762 -59.24 -60.36 -6.34
CA GLY A 762 -60.13 -60.49 -7.48
C GLY A 762 -60.96 -61.77 -7.40
N PRO A 763 -62.06 -61.85 -8.17
CA PRO A 763 -62.75 -63.11 -8.39
C PRO A 763 -61.92 -63.97 -9.34
N ASP A 764 -61.75 -65.24 -9.01
CA ASP A 764 -61.31 -66.26 -9.97
C ASP A 764 -62.42 -67.31 -10.09
N GLU A 765 -62.84 -67.59 -11.31
CA GLU A 765 -63.86 -68.59 -11.59
C GLU A 765 -63.23 -69.71 -12.41
N ASP A 766 -62.93 -70.82 -11.75
CA ASP A 766 -62.48 -72.02 -12.44
C ASP A 766 -63.71 -72.90 -12.74
N ARG A 767 -63.83 -73.31 -14.00
CA ARG A 767 -65.01 -74.00 -14.53
C ARG A 767 -64.61 -75.38 -15.02
N ASP A 768 -65.44 -76.39 -14.76
CA ASP A 768 -65.20 -77.71 -15.31
C ASP A 768 -65.38 -77.69 -16.84
N TRP A 769 -65.05 -78.82 -17.47
CA TRP A 769 -65.19 -78.98 -18.92
C TRP A 769 -66.64 -78.88 -19.43
N LYS A 770 -67.64 -78.86 -18.54
CA LYS A 770 -69.05 -78.60 -18.85
C LYS A 770 -69.45 -77.14 -18.66
N GLY A 771 -68.55 -76.31 -18.14
CA GLY A 771 -68.76 -74.89 -17.90
C GLY A 771 -69.34 -74.56 -16.52
N ASP A 772 -69.49 -75.55 -15.64
CA ASP A 772 -70.00 -75.38 -14.27
C ASP A 772 -68.86 -74.90 -13.36
N ILE A 773 -69.13 -73.88 -12.53
CA ILE A 773 -68.11 -73.31 -11.63
C ILE A 773 -67.78 -74.34 -10.52
N VAL A 774 -66.52 -74.75 -10.40
CA VAL A 774 -66.06 -75.80 -9.47
C VAL A 774 -65.44 -75.22 -8.19
N CYS A 775 -64.80 -74.04 -8.27
CA CYS A 775 -64.52 -73.18 -7.12
C CYS A 775 -64.91 -71.75 -7.48
N GLN A 776 -65.63 -71.11 -6.56
CA GLN A 776 -65.84 -69.67 -6.56
C GLN A 776 -65.15 -69.16 -5.30
N GLY A 777 -64.01 -68.51 -5.48
CA GLY A 777 -63.19 -68.01 -4.37
C GLY A 777 -62.71 -66.60 -4.65
N SER A 778 -62.42 -65.88 -3.59
CA SER A 778 -61.55 -64.73 -3.72
C SER A 778 -60.10 -65.23 -3.73
N TYR A 779 -59.28 -64.70 -4.63
CA TYR A 779 -57.84 -64.82 -4.45
C TYR A 779 -57.32 -63.54 -3.82
N SER A 780 -56.31 -63.67 -2.95
CA SER A 780 -55.50 -62.55 -2.51
C SER A 780 -54.06 -62.78 -2.93
N LEU A 781 -53.54 -61.93 -3.80
CA LEU A 781 -52.14 -61.92 -4.19
C LEU A 781 -51.40 -60.87 -3.36
N ARG A 782 -50.47 -61.31 -2.53
CA ARG A 782 -49.51 -60.44 -1.86
C ARG A 782 -48.25 -60.36 -2.72
N GLN A 783 -48.03 -59.19 -3.31
CA GLN A 783 -46.79 -58.87 -4.01
C GLN A 783 -45.91 -58.08 -3.05
N SER A 784 -44.70 -58.54 -2.79
CA SER A 784 -43.69 -57.79 -2.05
C SER A 784 -42.43 -57.60 -2.88
N ASP A 785 -41.95 -56.37 -2.92
CA ASP A 785 -40.69 -55.97 -3.53
C ASP A 785 -39.79 -55.41 -2.42
N GLU A 786 -38.72 -56.13 -2.11
CA GLU A 786 -37.71 -55.71 -1.14
C GLU A 786 -36.41 -55.45 -1.89
N SER A 787 -35.95 -54.20 -1.89
CA SER A 787 -34.66 -53.82 -2.46
C SER A 787 -33.76 -53.17 -1.43
N GLY A 788 -32.46 -53.46 -1.49
CA GLY A 788 -31.44 -52.84 -0.69
C GLY A 788 -30.33 -52.25 -1.56
N GLU A 789 -29.73 -51.16 -1.09
CA GLU A 789 -28.57 -50.50 -1.67
C GLU A 789 -27.51 -50.28 -0.61
N THR A 790 -26.28 -50.75 -0.81
CA THR A 790 -25.16 -50.45 0.11
C THR A 790 -23.97 -49.91 -0.65
N GLY A 791 -23.21 -48.97 -0.09
CA GLY A 791 -22.04 -48.39 -0.75
C GLY A 791 -21.03 -47.81 0.22
N GLN A 792 -19.76 -47.76 -0.21
CA GLN A 792 -18.68 -47.12 0.53
C GLN A 792 -17.71 -46.41 -0.43
N SER A 793 -17.14 -45.28 -0.01
CA SER A 793 -16.08 -44.58 -0.75
C SER A 793 -15.03 -43.99 0.18
N ARG A 794 -13.81 -43.86 -0.36
CA ARG A 794 -12.65 -43.23 0.29
C ARG A 794 -11.99 -42.31 -0.74
N GLU A 795 -12.47 -41.08 -0.84
CA GLU A 795 -11.93 -40.07 -1.77
C GLU A 795 -11.53 -38.82 -0.97
N GLY A 796 -10.74 -37.92 -1.56
CA GLY A 796 -10.42 -36.65 -0.92
C GLY A 796 -11.50 -35.60 -1.18
N ALA A 797 -12.09 -35.01 -0.14
CA ALA A 797 -13.06 -33.92 -0.30
C ALA A 797 -12.37 -32.54 -0.21
N GLY A 798 -12.72 -31.65 -1.15
CA GLY A 798 -12.42 -30.22 -1.04
C GLY A 798 -13.51 -29.50 -0.25
N GLY A 799 -13.14 -28.45 0.49
CA GLY A 799 -14.05 -27.65 1.29
C GLY A 799 -13.36 -26.55 2.08
N SER A 800 -14.13 -25.78 2.84
CA SER A 800 -13.66 -24.67 3.65
C SER A 800 -14.44 -24.55 4.97
N VAL A 801 -13.84 -23.83 5.92
CA VAL A 801 -14.47 -23.37 7.16
C VAL A 801 -14.31 -21.86 7.19
N ASP A 802 -15.39 -21.13 6.92
CA ASP A 802 -15.37 -19.68 6.72
C ASP A 802 -16.27 -18.97 7.74
N PHE A 803 -15.91 -17.76 8.17
CA PHE A 803 -16.78 -16.94 9.02
C PHE A 803 -17.51 -15.90 8.17
N LYS A 804 -18.85 -15.92 8.14
CA LYS A 804 -19.70 -14.96 7.42
C LYS A 804 -20.95 -14.66 8.23
N ASP A 805 -21.39 -13.40 8.23
CA ASP A 805 -22.66 -12.96 8.81
C ASP A 805 -22.89 -13.40 10.28
N GLY A 806 -21.82 -13.47 11.08
CA GLY A 806 -21.90 -13.87 12.50
C GLY A 806 -21.95 -15.38 12.73
N GLN A 807 -21.68 -16.19 11.69
CA GLN A 807 -21.71 -17.65 11.74
C GLN A 807 -20.46 -18.24 11.07
N TRP A 808 -20.03 -19.39 11.58
CA TRP A 808 -19.07 -20.25 10.93
C TRP A 808 -19.80 -21.17 9.96
N ILE A 809 -19.42 -21.10 8.69
CA ILE A 809 -19.93 -21.94 7.61
C ILE A 809 -18.89 -23.04 7.36
N ILE A 810 -19.25 -24.27 7.71
CA ILE A 810 -18.47 -25.48 7.42
C ILE A 810 -19.06 -26.07 6.13
N ASN A 811 -18.28 -26.10 5.05
CA ASN A 811 -18.76 -26.56 3.75
C ASN A 811 -17.76 -27.50 3.09
N TYR A 812 -18.10 -28.80 3.01
CA TYR A 812 -17.32 -29.82 2.34
C TYR A 812 -18.17 -30.61 1.36
N GLY A 813 -17.61 -30.87 0.17
CA GLY A 813 -18.23 -31.75 -0.82
C GLY A 813 -18.30 -33.20 -0.35
N GLY A 814 -19.25 -33.96 -0.89
CA GLY A 814 -19.35 -35.40 -0.66
C GLY A 814 -18.59 -36.20 -1.73
N PRO A 815 -17.96 -37.34 -1.38
CA PRO A 815 -17.35 -38.23 -2.36
C PRO A 815 -18.40 -38.95 -3.21
N THR A 816 -18.00 -39.51 -4.36
CA THR A 816 -18.90 -40.32 -5.18
C THR A 816 -19.00 -41.73 -4.59
N ILE A 817 -20.20 -42.16 -4.19
CA ILE A 817 -20.41 -43.49 -3.60
C ILE A 817 -20.83 -44.49 -4.69
N PHE A 818 -20.11 -45.60 -4.77
CA PHE A 818 -20.52 -46.75 -5.58
C PHE A 818 -21.41 -47.67 -4.75
N THR A 819 -22.64 -47.92 -5.23
CA THR A 819 -23.61 -48.77 -4.53
C THR A 819 -23.78 -50.14 -5.19
N GLN A 820 -24.04 -51.14 -4.36
CA GLN A 820 -24.48 -52.48 -4.73
C GLN A 820 -25.98 -52.58 -4.50
N TYR A 821 -26.71 -52.97 -5.54
CA TYR A 821 -28.17 -53.08 -5.50
C TYR A 821 -28.59 -54.55 -5.48
N THR A 822 -29.42 -54.90 -4.50
CA THR A 822 -30.07 -56.20 -4.40
C THR A 822 -31.57 -55.99 -4.40
N ARG A 823 -32.30 -56.69 -5.27
CA ARG A 823 -33.78 -56.66 -5.27
C ARG A 823 -34.34 -58.06 -5.26
N THR A 824 -35.27 -58.29 -4.34
CA THR A 824 -36.00 -59.54 -4.18
C THR A 824 -37.49 -59.27 -4.39
N LEU A 825 -38.00 -59.76 -5.51
CA LEU A 825 -39.43 -59.75 -5.83
C LEU A 825 -40.04 -61.08 -5.37
N THR A 826 -41.04 -61.02 -4.49
CA THR A 826 -41.76 -62.20 -4.00
C THR A 826 -43.26 -62.03 -4.22
N ASN A 827 -43.87 -62.98 -4.93
CA ASN A 827 -45.31 -63.05 -5.15
C ASN A 827 -45.89 -64.27 -4.45
N VAL A 828 -46.76 -64.05 -3.47
CA VAL A 828 -47.46 -65.10 -2.72
C VAL A 828 -48.95 -65.02 -3.02
N ALA A 829 -49.49 -66.07 -3.63
CA ALA A 829 -50.92 -66.16 -3.90
C ALA A 829 -51.60 -67.01 -2.81
N THR A 830 -52.74 -66.53 -2.32
CA THR A 830 -53.61 -67.26 -1.40
C THR A 830 -54.97 -67.45 -2.07
N TYR A 831 -55.50 -68.67 -2.01
CA TYR A 831 -56.79 -69.04 -2.57
C TYR A 831 -57.66 -69.66 -1.47
N ASP A 832 -58.95 -69.33 -1.43
CA ASP A 832 -59.86 -69.87 -0.41
C ASP A 832 -59.94 -71.41 -0.41
N CYS A 833 -59.63 -72.05 -1.55
CA CYS A 833 -59.69 -73.49 -1.74
C CYS A 833 -58.34 -74.23 -1.63
N GLN A 834 -57.17 -73.56 -1.46
CA GLN A 834 -55.84 -74.19 -1.47
C GLN A 834 -54.80 -73.53 -0.53
N PRO A 835 -53.78 -74.26 -0.03
CA PRO A 835 -52.72 -73.68 0.79
C PRO A 835 -51.89 -72.65 0.00
N GLN A 836 -51.30 -71.70 0.72
CA GLN A 836 -50.46 -70.64 0.13
C GLN A 836 -49.37 -71.22 -0.78
N GLN A 837 -49.24 -70.67 -1.98
CA GLN A 837 -48.19 -71.06 -2.92
C GLN A 837 -47.34 -69.85 -3.28
N ASN A 838 -46.02 -70.00 -3.13
CA ASN A 838 -45.04 -69.05 -3.65
C ASN A 838 -44.98 -69.24 -5.17
N VAL A 839 -45.39 -68.22 -5.91
CA VAL A 839 -45.56 -68.36 -7.36
C VAL A 839 -44.31 -67.90 -8.11
N ASN A 840 -43.56 -66.92 -7.57
CA ASN A 840 -42.28 -66.48 -8.12
C ASN A 840 -41.43 -65.77 -7.06
N THR A 841 -40.14 -66.12 -6.96
CA THR A 841 -39.12 -65.32 -6.26
C THR A 841 -37.96 -65.06 -7.23
N VAL A 842 -37.67 -63.79 -7.49
CA VAL A 842 -36.54 -63.38 -8.33
C VAL A 842 -35.65 -62.45 -7.53
N THR A 843 -34.42 -62.87 -7.28
CA THR A 843 -33.36 -62.01 -6.72
C THR A 843 -32.45 -61.58 -7.86
N THR A 844 -32.30 -60.27 -8.04
CA THR A 844 -31.34 -59.71 -8.99
C THR A 844 -30.25 -58.97 -8.24
N GLU A 845 -29.00 -59.31 -8.51
CA GLU A 845 -27.81 -58.62 -8.04
C GLU A 845 -27.09 -58.02 -9.26
N GLY A 846 -26.77 -56.73 -9.20
CA GLY A 846 -25.98 -56.09 -10.25
C GLY A 846 -25.62 -54.64 -9.89
N PRO A 847 -24.37 -54.20 -10.17
CA PRO A 847 -23.94 -52.84 -9.86
C PRO A 847 -24.63 -51.83 -10.78
N ARG A 848 -25.13 -50.72 -10.21
CA ARG A 848 -25.53 -49.51 -10.94
C ARG A 848 -24.78 -48.33 -10.35
N ALA A 849 -24.11 -47.53 -11.18
CA ALA A 849 -23.55 -46.26 -10.75
C ALA A 849 -24.70 -45.27 -10.54
N GLN A 850 -25.01 -44.94 -9.29
CA GLN A 850 -25.84 -43.79 -8.93
C GLN A 850 -24.99 -42.84 -8.09
N SER A 851 -25.04 -41.55 -8.40
CA SER A 851 -24.35 -40.52 -7.61
C SER A 851 -25.36 -39.88 -6.65
N GLU A 852 -25.28 -40.21 -5.36
CA GLU A 852 -25.86 -39.38 -4.30
C GLU A 852 -24.71 -38.68 -3.57
N GLY A 853 -24.63 -37.35 -3.68
CA GLY A 853 -23.61 -36.57 -2.99
C GLY A 853 -24.00 -36.36 -1.52
N LEU A 854 -23.31 -37.04 -0.60
CA LEU A 854 -23.39 -36.73 0.84
C LEU A 854 -22.47 -35.55 1.14
N GLY A 855 -22.92 -34.33 0.87
CA GLY A 855 -22.20 -33.11 1.27
C GLY A 855 -22.29 -32.86 2.79
N LEU A 856 -21.35 -32.10 3.33
CA LEU A 856 -21.42 -31.58 4.69
C LEU A 856 -21.54 -30.06 4.62
N TYR A 857 -22.66 -29.55 5.11
CA TYR A 857 -22.90 -28.12 5.26
C TYR A 857 -23.47 -27.85 6.64
N ALA A 858 -22.79 -27.02 7.43
CA ALA A 858 -23.27 -26.62 8.74
C ALA A 858 -23.01 -25.12 8.98
N GLU A 859 -24.04 -24.44 9.48
CA GLU A 859 -23.93 -23.07 10.01
C GLU A 859 -23.85 -23.14 11.54
N VAL A 860 -22.72 -22.70 12.07
CA VAL A 860 -22.41 -22.76 13.50
C VAL A 860 -22.35 -21.34 14.06
N PRO A 861 -23.21 -20.96 15.01
CA PRO A 861 -23.14 -19.64 15.64
C PRO A 861 -21.81 -19.44 16.37
N GLY A 862 -21.20 -18.27 16.24
CA GLY A 862 -19.94 -17.97 16.92
C GLY A 862 -19.44 -16.56 16.67
N THR A 863 -18.22 -16.28 17.11
CA THR A 863 -17.53 -15.01 16.86
C THR A 863 -16.30 -15.25 15.98
N ALA A 864 -15.81 -14.21 15.30
CA ALA A 864 -14.62 -14.31 14.46
C ALA A 864 -13.35 -14.75 15.24
N GLY A 865 -13.29 -14.49 16.56
CA GLY A 865 -12.17 -14.88 17.42
C GLY A 865 -12.28 -16.29 18.03
N THR A 866 -13.13 -17.15 17.49
CA THR A 866 -13.30 -18.51 18.01
C THR A 866 -12.14 -19.41 17.57
N GLU A 867 -11.42 -19.99 18.52
CA GLU A 867 -10.26 -20.87 18.27
C GLU A 867 -10.60 -22.37 18.29
N ALA A 868 -11.80 -22.74 18.73
CA ALA A 868 -12.28 -24.12 18.73
C ALA A 868 -13.79 -24.17 18.47
N LEU A 869 -14.21 -25.10 17.60
CA LEU A 869 -15.61 -25.38 17.30
C LEU A 869 -15.89 -26.83 17.66
N HIS A 870 -16.69 -27.04 18.69
CA HIS A 870 -17.15 -28.38 19.07
C HIS A 870 -18.67 -28.36 19.24
N GLY A 871 -19.34 -29.41 18.77
CA GLY A 871 -20.78 -29.54 18.96
C GLY A 871 -21.48 -30.37 17.90
N ALA A 872 -22.79 -30.19 17.83
CA ALA A 872 -23.63 -30.82 16.83
C ALA A 872 -24.63 -29.83 16.25
N ALA A 873 -24.88 -29.93 14.95
CA ALA A 873 -25.84 -29.15 14.19
C ALA A 873 -26.82 -30.07 13.46
N LYS A 874 -28.00 -29.54 13.15
CA LYS A 874 -28.96 -30.20 12.27
C LYS A 874 -28.45 -30.12 10.84
N GLY A 875 -28.51 -31.24 10.11
CA GLY A 875 -28.23 -31.23 8.69
C GLY A 875 -29.41 -30.69 7.86
N PRO A 876 -29.19 -30.46 6.55
CA PRO A 876 -30.16 -29.83 5.66
C PRO A 876 -31.44 -30.65 5.41
N GLU A 877 -31.47 -31.94 5.78
CA GLU A 877 -32.61 -32.84 5.51
C GLU A 877 -33.50 -33.13 6.74
N ASP A 878 -33.33 -32.39 7.84
CA ASP A 878 -34.07 -32.61 9.09
C ASP A 878 -35.58 -32.30 8.97
N GLY A 879 -36.39 -33.35 8.90
CA GLY A 879 -37.85 -33.34 8.78
C GLY A 879 -38.46 -34.56 9.46
N GLY A 880 -39.79 -34.63 9.63
CA GLY A 880 -40.44 -35.55 10.59
C GLY A 880 -40.00 -37.03 10.60
N ASP A 881 -39.62 -37.60 9.45
CA ASP A 881 -39.20 -39.00 9.29
C ASP A 881 -37.67 -39.14 8.99
N THR A 882 -36.89 -38.08 9.17
CA THR A 882 -35.45 -38.01 8.82
C THR A 882 -34.65 -37.35 9.96
N GLN A 883 -33.70 -38.08 10.53
CA GLN A 883 -32.71 -37.59 11.49
C GLN A 883 -31.41 -37.29 10.73
N ASP A 884 -31.03 -36.02 10.64
CA ASP A 884 -29.80 -35.58 9.97
C ASP A 884 -28.94 -34.80 10.98
N LEU A 885 -27.83 -35.41 11.43
CA LEU A 885 -26.98 -34.91 12.49
C LEU A 885 -25.55 -34.69 11.99
N ILE A 886 -25.03 -33.47 12.16
CA ILE A 886 -23.64 -33.12 11.88
C ILE A 886 -22.92 -32.91 13.21
N THR A 887 -21.85 -33.65 13.48
CA THR A 887 -20.95 -33.45 14.63
C THR A 887 -19.61 -32.92 14.15
N TYR A 888 -19.08 -31.92 14.86
CA TYR A 888 -17.80 -31.29 14.52
C TYR A 888 -16.97 -31.10 15.79
N ASP A 889 -15.67 -31.36 15.68
CA ASP A 889 -14.66 -31.11 16.72
C ASP A 889 -13.40 -30.58 16.05
N LEU A 890 -13.30 -29.25 15.98
CA LEU A 890 -12.29 -28.51 15.24
C LEU A 890 -11.51 -27.57 16.15
N THR A 891 -10.21 -27.46 15.90
CA THR A 891 -9.32 -26.48 16.54
C THR A 891 -8.61 -25.66 15.46
N LEU A 892 -8.51 -24.36 15.67
CA LEU A 892 -7.82 -23.43 14.79
C LEU A 892 -6.33 -23.37 15.16
N LEU A 893 -5.49 -23.90 14.27
CA LEU A 893 -4.05 -23.74 14.37
C LEU A 893 -3.68 -22.33 13.86
N HIS A 894 -3.24 -21.45 14.76
CA HIS A 894 -2.92 -20.05 14.47
C HIS A 894 -1.63 -19.62 15.16
N ARG A 895 -1.09 -18.46 14.77
CA ARG A 895 0.10 -17.84 15.36
C ARG A 895 -0.24 -16.73 16.33
#